data_AF-A0A7Y9MCL1-F1
#
_entry.id   AF-A0A7Y9MCL1-F1
#
_cell.length_a   1.000
_cell.length_b   1.000
_cell.length_c   1.000
_cell.angle_alpha   90.00
_cell.angle_beta   90.00
_cell.angle_gamma   90.00
#
_symmetry.space_group_name_H-M   'P 1'
#
loop_
_entity.id
_entity.type
_entity.pdbx_description
1 polymer ?
#
loop_
_entity_poly.entity_id
_entity_poly.type
_entity_poly.pdbx_seq_one_letter_code
_entity_poly.pdbx_strand_id
1 'polypeptide(L)'
;MPLSHRFRRILGTALVASVATGALVATPLSATAAEDEDLASRFTFAVLPDTQFYSRYSPDQFHPRYGADPYEVQTQWLADHADDLDIPFVAHLGDIVDRVGTNHEWVAADTAMKNLENANVPYSILAGNHDVRNSNDQLDDTSYNLSNEPFLTWFGVNRRENLSTYEGSDPTGFSQYHIFEAEGQQFMVLALPWRASDATMAWADAAMAAHPTLPVILTTHSLLNIAPDGISPLETEYGLELWDKLIRSNDQIFMTLNGHFHGATQLVKTNDAGHPVYEILMDYQMAYEGGNGYLGLFEFDLTNNLIDVQTASPWVTWKPQETLTAYDQPFLENSMQKYTIPFNFAERFAGFTSTFTAGPADSPSLTKKARDILLDGFEGPDAITTEFPGNELDYPEVDGTLAHWRFNGLDGVVDGDTVIPDVYGDNDMHRVDPATTNAVGSTWGDVTVESDDVHGYSSDGAAVCFADSNQTTNRFSYLSTAADAAVNNSALTGGFTIETFVKMDENWDATANGWSKAVVHTGNRSQIPGFARTQWDWTASPTALGISNLREFQWTAVPGDPTKGDKTNWSGEIMTGAWSHVAVVGDPSNSTYTMYVDGAPVLRNAVNALGLAENPNMPWILGADWVDNAAKNGWNGCIGETRIIDHATTPDQWLTQRADLTGLAVTQAPTGELSWNTDSVEISGTGFAGAEVRVRDAKAEQVASTMVAEDGTWSVEVAGFHSGDAALSVVQGLGARESEAIAVSFSIADLSKGRIAGANRYDTAVKISQQSYPDTAPVVYIADGTKYPDALSAGPAAAFEGGPLLLVEPSAIPGFVAAEIERLAPQRIVVVGGTPSVSADVYAQLDTMADEITRLGGANRYETSRMVADYAFGDAGASMAYLATGTKFPDALAAGGAAGAQDAPVILVNGSAFSLDSATRALLDSLGTTDSRVLGDTNSISEGIFEDANEVTNSVRLAGANRFQTARVINADAFDSADRAFLSTGENFPDALAGSAWAGSEGAPLFTVRQDCVPQGVLDDLIALGVSEVVLLGGTPSLSENVFALTPCA
;
A
#
# COMPACT_ATOMS: atom_id res chain seq x y z
N MET A 1 -18.35 17.90 39.59
CA MET A 1 -19.37 18.55 38.74
C MET A 1 -19.10 18.12 37.31
N PRO A 2 -19.99 17.40 36.60
CA PRO A 2 -19.72 17.02 35.22
C PRO A 2 -20.47 17.94 34.25
N LEU A 3 -19.72 18.61 33.37
CA LEU A 3 -20.25 19.29 32.20
C LEU A 3 -19.90 18.45 30.98
N SER A 4 -20.94 17.84 30.42
CA SER A 4 -20.96 17.15 29.14
C SER A 4 -20.73 18.13 27.99
N HIS A 5 -19.78 17.87 27.11
CA HIS A 5 -19.78 18.45 25.76
C HIS A 5 -19.58 17.38 24.69
N ARG A 6 -20.66 17.18 23.94
CA ARG A 6 -20.77 16.37 22.72
C ARG A 6 -19.95 17.03 21.62
N PHE A 7 -18.99 16.31 21.02
CA PHE A 7 -18.41 16.69 19.74
C PHE A 7 -19.35 16.27 18.59
N ARG A 8 -19.82 17.27 17.83
CA ARG A 8 -20.54 17.08 16.56
C ARG A 8 -19.50 16.93 15.46
N ARG A 9 -19.56 15.81 14.72
CA ARG A 9 -18.91 15.63 13.42
C ARG A 9 -19.45 16.68 12.43
N ILE A 10 -18.57 17.51 11.87
CA ILE A 10 -18.85 18.35 10.71
C ILE A 10 -18.20 17.67 9.52
N LEU A 11 -19.03 17.19 8.58
CA LEU A 11 -18.60 16.80 7.24
C LEU A 11 -18.13 18.06 6.50
N GLY A 12 -16.83 18.12 6.19
CA GLY A 12 -16.27 19.04 5.20
C GLY A 12 -16.05 18.28 3.89
N THR A 13 -16.84 18.61 2.88
CA THR A 13 -16.74 18.17 1.48
C THR A 13 -15.34 18.40 0.91
N ALA A 14 -14.64 17.32 0.55
CA ALA A 14 -13.43 17.37 -0.28
C ALA A 14 -13.83 17.60 -1.74
N LEU A 15 -13.23 18.62 -2.35
CA LEU A 15 -13.38 18.97 -3.75
C LEU A 15 -12.54 18.02 -4.60
N VAL A 16 -13.18 17.29 -5.50
CA VAL A 16 -12.55 16.40 -6.48
C VAL A 16 -11.73 17.23 -7.47
N ALA A 17 -10.40 17.06 -7.49
CA ALA A 17 -9.55 17.57 -8.56
C ALA A 17 -9.42 16.51 -9.65
N SER A 18 -10.00 16.80 -10.80
CA SER A 18 -9.95 16.01 -12.03
C SER A 18 -8.54 15.92 -12.60
N VAL A 19 -8.06 14.70 -12.83
CA VAL A 19 -6.85 14.39 -13.60
C VAL A 19 -7.13 14.68 -15.08
N ALA A 20 -6.44 15.67 -15.64
CA ALA A 20 -6.40 15.92 -17.08
C ALA A 20 -5.09 15.37 -17.64
N THR A 21 -5.20 14.36 -18.48
CA THR A 21 -4.13 13.80 -19.30
C THR A 21 -3.68 14.83 -20.35
N GLY A 22 -2.47 15.38 -20.18
CA GLY A 22 -1.84 16.30 -21.12
C GLY A 22 -0.55 15.71 -21.67
N ALA A 23 -0.54 15.44 -22.97
CA ALA A 23 0.59 14.92 -23.72
C ALA A 23 1.84 15.82 -23.61
N LEU A 24 3.00 15.19 -23.38
CA LEU A 24 4.34 15.79 -23.43
C LEU A 24 4.61 16.37 -24.82
N VAL A 25 4.54 17.70 -24.94
CA VAL A 25 5.18 18.45 -26.02
C VAL A 25 6.46 19.05 -25.43
N ALA A 26 7.61 18.57 -25.88
CA ALA A 26 8.91 19.12 -25.55
C ALA A 26 9.01 20.57 -26.06
N THR A 27 8.98 21.52 -25.14
CA THR A 27 9.38 22.91 -25.39
C THR A 27 10.89 23.05 -25.20
N PRO A 28 11.59 23.82 -26.06
CA PRO A 28 13.02 24.03 -25.91
C PRO A 28 13.28 24.86 -24.66
N LEU A 29 14.34 24.51 -23.93
CA LEU A 29 14.91 25.25 -22.81
C LEU A 29 14.96 26.75 -23.11
N SER A 30 14.08 27.51 -22.47
CA SER A 30 14.28 28.94 -22.30
C SER A 30 15.37 29.13 -21.25
N ALA A 31 16.41 29.88 -21.62
CA ALA A 31 17.49 30.28 -20.75
C ALA A 31 16.95 30.81 -19.41
N THR A 32 17.49 30.26 -18.33
CA THR A 32 17.38 30.76 -16.96
C THR A 32 17.59 32.26 -16.93
N ALA A 33 16.56 33.01 -16.56
CA ALA A 33 16.75 34.36 -16.04
C ALA A 33 17.56 34.21 -14.75
N ALA A 34 18.71 34.88 -14.67
CA ALA A 34 19.45 35.01 -13.42
C ALA A 34 18.50 35.66 -12.39
N GLU A 35 18.28 34.98 -11.25
CA GLU A 35 17.73 35.63 -10.07
C GLU A 35 18.65 36.82 -9.75
N ASP A 36 18.10 38.02 -9.58
CA ASP A 36 18.83 39.13 -8.96
C ASP A 36 19.28 38.63 -7.59
N GLU A 37 20.59 38.48 -7.36
CA GLU A 37 21.11 38.04 -6.07
C GLU A 37 20.72 39.08 -5.01
N ASP A 38 19.97 38.66 -3.99
CA ASP A 38 19.65 39.45 -2.80
C ASP A 38 20.92 39.63 -1.96
N LEU A 39 21.80 40.53 -2.39
CA LEU A 39 23.05 40.83 -1.70
C LEU A 39 22.82 41.78 -0.53
N ALA A 40 23.46 41.49 0.60
CA ALA A 40 23.37 42.26 1.83
C ALA A 40 24.67 42.17 2.63
N SER A 41 24.82 43.09 3.58
CA SER A 41 25.89 43.08 4.58
C SER A 41 25.60 41.99 5.62
N ARG A 42 26.32 40.87 5.53
CA ARG A 42 26.02 39.62 6.25
C ARG A 42 27.28 38.99 6.84
N PHE A 43 27.15 38.37 8.01
CA PHE A 43 28.17 37.48 8.58
C PHE A 43 27.50 36.37 9.41
N THR A 44 28.21 35.26 9.65
CA THR A 44 27.69 34.13 10.42
C THR A 44 28.42 33.99 11.76
N PHE A 45 27.70 34.12 12.87
CA PHE A 45 28.21 33.79 14.20
C PHE A 45 27.90 32.32 14.51
N ALA A 46 28.93 31.49 14.63
CA ALA A 46 28.75 30.06 14.87
C ALA A 46 28.79 29.73 16.37
N VAL A 47 27.98 28.77 16.79
CA VAL A 47 27.83 28.35 18.18
C VAL A 47 28.01 26.84 18.27
N LEU A 48 29.01 26.41 19.05
CA LEU A 48 29.20 25.03 19.47
C LEU A 48 28.44 24.82 20.79
N PRO A 49 27.40 23.97 20.79
CA PRO A 49 26.65 23.62 22.00
C PRO A 49 27.50 22.81 22.99
N ASP A 50 26.82 22.25 23.99
CA ASP A 50 27.41 21.32 24.94
C ASP A 50 28.03 20.09 24.22
N THR A 51 29.33 19.83 24.45
CA THR A 51 30.09 18.80 23.71
C THR A 51 30.52 17.61 24.58
N GLN A 52 30.07 17.54 25.84
CA GLN A 52 30.61 16.60 26.83
C GLN A 52 30.57 15.14 26.37
N PHE A 53 29.50 14.73 25.68
CA PHE A 53 29.34 13.36 25.18
C PHE A 53 30.17 13.06 23.93
N TYR A 54 30.46 14.05 23.09
CA TYR A 54 31.38 13.89 21.97
C TYR A 54 32.76 13.53 22.49
N SER A 55 33.28 14.31 23.45
CA SER A 55 34.56 14.04 24.12
C SER A 55 34.57 12.71 24.88
N ARG A 56 33.49 12.39 25.61
CA ARG A 56 33.37 11.15 26.39
C ARG A 56 33.47 9.90 25.54
N TYR A 57 32.71 9.87 24.45
CA TYR A 57 32.49 8.67 23.64
C TYR A 57 33.33 8.62 22.36
N SER A 58 34.14 9.66 22.10
CA SER A 58 35.07 9.73 20.96
C SER A 58 35.85 8.42 20.73
N PRO A 59 36.67 7.91 21.68
CA PRO A 59 37.50 6.73 21.42
C PRO A 59 36.74 5.40 21.44
N ASP A 60 35.62 5.32 22.16
CA ASP A 60 34.95 4.05 22.49
C ASP A 60 33.70 3.78 21.66
N GLN A 61 33.07 4.81 21.07
CA GLN A 61 31.86 4.67 20.25
C GLN A 61 32.02 5.35 18.89
N PHE A 62 32.36 6.64 18.84
CA PHE A 62 32.32 7.40 17.59
C PHE A 62 33.42 7.03 16.60
N HIS A 63 34.70 7.07 16.99
CA HIS A 63 35.79 6.69 16.09
C HIS A 63 35.66 5.23 15.60
N PRO A 64 35.38 4.23 16.46
CA PRO A 64 35.20 2.86 15.99
C PRO A 64 34.04 2.67 14.99
N ARG A 65 32.95 3.43 15.16
CA ARG A 65 31.72 3.27 14.36
C ARG A 65 31.70 4.11 13.09
N TYR A 66 32.17 5.35 13.17
CA TYR A 66 32.04 6.34 12.10
C TYR A 66 33.39 6.80 11.53
N GLY A 67 34.47 6.65 12.29
CA GLY A 67 35.83 7.08 11.90
C GLY A 67 36.26 8.42 12.49
N ALA A 68 35.32 9.31 12.82
CA ALA A 68 35.55 10.59 13.49
C ALA A 68 34.41 10.89 14.48
N ASP A 69 34.72 11.66 15.52
CA ASP A 69 33.72 12.12 16.47
C ASP A 69 33.04 13.44 16.02
N PRO A 70 31.84 13.74 16.53
CA PRO A 70 31.09 14.91 16.08
C PRO A 70 31.81 16.23 16.33
N TYR A 71 32.58 16.34 17.42
CA TYR A 71 33.26 17.59 17.80
C TYR A 71 34.41 17.89 16.82
N GLU A 72 35.19 16.87 16.47
CA GLU A 72 36.24 16.97 15.44
C GLU A 72 35.65 17.45 14.10
N VAL A 73 34.53 16.85 13.66
CA VAL A 73 33.92 17.20 12.37
C VAL A 73 33.27 18.58 12.37
N GLN A 74 32.60 18.99 13.45
CA GLN A 74 32.04 20.34 13.58
C GLN A 74 33.13 21.41 13.45
N THR A 75 34.21 21.26 14.21
CA THR A 75 35.32 22.23 14.23
C THR A 75 36.10 22.24 12.93
N GLN A 76 36.28 21.08 12.28
CA GLN A 76 36.91 21.00 10.97
C GLN A 76 36.05 21.64 9.87
N TRP A 77 34.74 21.39 9.86
CA TRP A 77 33.83 21.99 8.89
C TRP A 77 33.77 23.51 9.03
N LEU A 78 33.69 24.02 10.27
CA LEU A 78 33.77 25.46 10.54
C LEU A 78 35.11 26.05 10.07
N ALA A 79 36.22 25.34 10.27
CA ALA A 79 37.54 25.77 9.81
C ALA A 79 37.64 25.82 8.27
N ASP A 80 37.09 24.82 7.58
CA ASP A 80 37.14 24.72 6.12
C ASP A 80 36.23 25.74 5.42
N HIS A 81 35.13 26.15 6.07
CA HIS A 81 34.12 27.03 5.48
C HIS A 81 34.01 28.40 6.15
N ALA A 82 34.97 28.79 6.99
CA ALA A 82 34.97 30.10 7.65
C ALA A 82 34.93 31.26 6.65
N ASP A 83 35.75 31.20 5.60
CA ASP A 83 35.77 32.20 4.52
C ASP A 83 34.51 32.12 3.64
N ASP A 84 33.95 30.93 3.46
CA ASP A 84 32.76 30.75 2.64
C ASP A 84 31.50 31.33 3.30
N LEU A 85 31.42 31.25 4.62
CA LEU A 85 30.24 31.62 5.39
C LEU A 85 30.43 32.93 6.16
N ASP A 86 31.48 33.69 5.86
CA ASP A 86 31.87 34.92 6.55
C ASP A 86 31.78 34.75 8.08
N ILE A 87 32.53 33.78 8.64
CA ILE A 87 32.51 33.44 10.07
C ILE A 87 33.62 34.22 10.80
N PRO A 88 33.31 35.36 11.45
CA PRO A 88 34.32 36.11 12.21
C PRO A 88 34.63 35.47 13.57
N PHE A 89 33.73 34.62 14.09
CA PHE A 89 33.82 34.11 15.46
C PHE A 89 32.99 32.85 15.70
N VAL A 90 33.53 31.95 16.53
CA VAL A 90 32.85 30.74 17.03
C VAL A 90 32.73 30.79 18.56
N ALA A 91 31.56 30.55 19.15
CA ALA A 91 31.39 30.49 20.60
C ALA A 91 31.04 29.07 21.09
N HIS A 92 31.71 28.60 22.14
CA HIS A 92 31.41 27.31 22.79
C HIS A 92 30.69 27.51 24.13
N LEU A 93 29.63 26.74 24.38
CA LEU A 93 28.70 26.96 25.51
C LEU A 93 29.03 26.21 26.82
N GLY A 94 30.13 25.47 26.86
CA GLY A 94 30.64 24.80 28.08
C GLY A 94 30.44 23.30 28.06
N ASP A 95 30.79 22.64 29.16
CA ASP A 95 30.83 21.18 29.31
C ASP A 95 31.56 20.52 28.14
N ILE A 96 32.85 20.81 28.08
CA ILE A 96 33.76 20.31 27.06
C ILE A 96 33.99 18.80 27.24
N VAL A 97 34.00 18.35 28.49
CA VAL A 97 34.15 16.94 28.88
C VAL A 97 33.01 16.53 29.80
N ASP A 98 32.66 15.23 29.84
CA ASP A 98 31.65 14.70 30.76
C ASP A 98 32.25 14.37 32.13
N ARG A 99 33.52 13.99 32.16
CA ARG A 99 34.21 13.57 33.36
C ARG A 99 35.53 14.32 33.48
N VAL A 100 35.52 15.40 34.27
CA VAL A 100 36.70 16.25 34.57
C VAL A 100 38.00 15.48 34.86
N GLY A 101 37.92 14.29 35.47
CA GLY A 101 39.06 13.45 35.84
C GLY A 101 39.60 12.52 34.73
N THR A 102 38.95 12.48 33.56
CA THR A 102 39.21 11.51 32.50
C THR A 102 40.03 12.15 31.38
N ASN A 103 41.30 11.75 31.27
CA ASN A 103 42.25 12.42 30.36
C ASN A 103 41.90 12.30 28.88
N HIS A 104 41.32 11.17 28.42
CA HIS A 104 41.06 10.99 26.98
C HIS A 104 39.98 11.95 26.45
N GLU A 105 39.05 12.38 27.30
CA GLU A 105 38.00 13.34 26.92
C GLU A 105 38.63 14.71 26.62
N TRP A 106 39.55 15.16 27.48
CA TRP A 106 40.31 16.38 27.24
C TRP A 106 41.18 16.30 25.98
N VAL A 107 41.75 15.14 25.67
CA VAL A 107 42.53 14.92 24.44
C VAL A 107 41.64 15.01 23.19
N ALA A 108 40.44 14.45 23.23
CA ALA A 108 39.48 14.56 22.13
C ALA A 108 39.08 16.02 21.88
N ALA A 109 38.66 16.73 22.93
CA ALA A 109 38.32 18.15 22.84
C ALA A 109 39.49 19.03 22.37
N ASP A 110 40.70 18.79 22.89
CA ASP A 110 41.91 19.50 22.46
C ASP A 110 42.21 19.29 20.97
N THR A 111 41.97 18.07 20.47
CA THR A 111 42.16 17.71 19.06
C THR A 111 41.15 18.43 18.17
N ALA A 112 39.86 18.41 18.54
CA ALA A 112 38.81 19.12 17.81
C ALA A 112 39.10 20.63 17.74
N MET A 113 39.32 21.29 18.88
CA MET A 113 39.50 22.75 18.91
C MET A 113 40.76 23.24 18.18
N LYS A 114 41.79 22.39 18.00
CA LYS A 114 42.95 22.73 17.17
C LYS A 114 42.61 22.93 15.70
N ASN A 115 41.52 22.38 15.19
CA ASN A 115 41.11 22.62 13.81
C ASN A 115 40.84 24.11 13.56
N LEU A 116 40.13 24.76 14.49
CA LEU A 116 39.88 26.21 14.45
C LEU A 116 41.19 27.01 14.58
N GLU A 117 42.07 26.62 15.51
CA GLU A 117 43.36 27.29 15.72
C GLU A 117 44.27 27.20 14.49
N ASN A 118 44.35 26.02 13.86
CA ASN A 118 45.16 25.77 12.68
C ASN A 118 44.66 26.57 11.46
N ALA A 119 43.35 26.79 11.37
CA ALA A 119 42.71 27.62 10.34
C ALA A 119 42.65 29.11 10.73
N ASN A 120 43.15 29.49 11.91
CA ASN A 120 43.11 30.85 12.44
C ASN A 120 41.67 31.42 12.54
N VAL A 121 40.69 30.56 12.85
CA VAL A 121 39.30 30.94 13.14
C VAL A 121 39.19 31.30 14.62
N PRO A 122 38.85 32.55 14.98
CA PRO A 122 38.76 32.96 16.38
C PRO A 122 37.58 32.30 17.10
N TYR A 123 37.77 31.98 18.38
CA TYR A 123 36.72 31.38 19.20
C TYR A 123 36.74 31.80 20.67
N SER A 124 35.61 31.65 21.36
CA SER A 124 35.53 31.61 22.82
C SER A 124 35.16 30.22 23.31
N ILE A 125 35.64 29.89 24.50
CA ILE A 125 35.35 28.64 25.22
C ILE A 125 35.27 28.92 26.72
N LEU A 126 34.21 28.42 27.35
CA LEU A 126 33.93 28.61 28.78
C LEU A 126 33.85 27.25 29.49
N ALA A 127 34.04 27.25 30.81
CA ALA A 127 33.94 26.03 31.62
C ALA A 127 32.50 25.80 32.06
N GLY A 128 31.96 24.61 31.83
CA GLY A 128 30.71 24.15 32.43
C GLY A 128 30.90 23.44 33.78
N ASN A 129 29.85 22.83 34.32
CA ASN A 129 29.95 22.13 35.61
C ASN A 129 30.71 20.80 35.53
N HIS A 130 30.80 20.17 34.36
CA HIS A 130 31.58 18.95 34.13
C HIS A 130 33.06 19.23 33.83
N ASP A 131 33.43 20.49 33.60
CA ASP A 131 34.81 20.92 33.30
C ASP A 131 35.63 21.29 34.55
N VAL A 132 34.97 21.45 35.71
CA VAL A 132 35.57 21.89 36.97
C VAL A 132 35.44 20.85 38.08
N ARG A 133 36.44 20.76 38.96
CA ARG A 133 36.47 19.73 40.00
C ARG A 133 35.54 20.07 41.17
N ASN A 134 34.80 19.06 41.62
CA ASN A 134 33.85 19.16 42.76
C ASN A 134 32.73 20.19 42.53
N SER A 135 32.32 20.39 41.27
CA SER A 135 31.24 21.30 40.92
C SER A 135 29.94 20.98 41.68
N ASN A 136 29.24 22.03 42.09
CA ASN A 136 27.86 21.99 42.58
C ASN A 136 27.27 23.41 42.56
N ASP A 137 25.96 23.52 42.76
CA ASP A 137 25.23 24.80 42.69
C ASP A 137 25.63 25.85 43.76
N GLN A 138 26.40 25.46 44.79
CA GLN A 138 26.80 26.36 45.88
C GLN A 138 28.23 26.91 45.72
N LEU A 139 29.00 26.43 44.73
CA LEU A 139 30.36 26.87 44.48
C LEU A 139 30.41 27.75 43.22
N ASP A 140 31.17 28.83 43.32
CA ASP A 140 31.47 29.73 42.22
C ASP A 140 32.92 29.58 41.72
N ASP A 141 33.24 30.26 40.64
CA ASP A 141 34.57 30.27 40.02
C ASP A 141 35.73 30.67 40.97
N THR A 142 35.45 31.47 42.01
CA THR A 142 36.44 31.85 43.03
C THR A 142 36.61 30.82 44.15
N SER A 143 35.75 29.80 44.20
CA SER A 143 35.76 28.75 45.21
C SER A 143 36.74 27.61 44.90
N TYR A 144 37.18 27.47 43.64
CA TYR A 144 38.00 26.37 43.17
C TYR A 144 39.50 26.56 43.44
N ASN A 145 40.25 25.45 43.52
CA ASN A 145 41.71 25.49 43.57
C ASN A 145 42.26 25.56 42.14
N LEU A 146 42.40 26.78 41.61
CA LEU A 146 42.79 27.07 40.22
C LEU A 146 44.00 26.26 39.71
N SER A 147 45.02 26.06 40.56
CA SER A 147 46.22 25.28 40.17
C SER A 147 45.96 23.81 39.87
N ASN A 148 44.81 23.30 40.33
CA ASN A 148 44.36 21.94 40.13
C ASN A 148 43.20 21.85 39.14
N GLU A 149 42.80 22.90 38.42
CA GLU A 149 41.65 22.79 37.51
C GLU A 149 42.08 22.34 36.10
N PRO A 150 41.57 21.20 35.58
CA PRO A 150 41.94 20.70 34.25
C PRO A 150 41.59 21.66 33.13
N PHE A 151 40.44 22.34 33.20
CA PHE A 151 40.05 23.36 32.24
C PHE A 151 41.16 24.41 32.06
N LEU A 152 41.71 24.95 33.16
CA LEU A 152 42.78 25.96 33.09
C LEU A 152 44.12 25.39 32.56
N THR A 153 44.28 24.07 32.56
CA THR A 153 45.43 23.39 31.96
C THR A 153 45.27 23.24 30.45
N TRP A 154 44.09 22.83 29.98
CA TRP A 154 43.82 22.51 28.57
C TRP A 154 43.34 23.71 27.75
N PHE A 155 42.57 24.60 28.37
CA PHE A 155 41.92 25.76 27.75
C PHE A 155 42.15 27.07 28.53
N GLY A 156 43.27 27.14 29.26
CA GLY A 156 43.67 28.35 30.00
C GLY A 156 44.12 29.51 29.12
N VAL A 157 44.45 30.63 29.76
CA VAL A 157 44.82 31.91 29.10
C VAL A 157 45.90 31.76 28.04
N ASN A 158 46.96 30.98 28.29
CA ASN A 158 48.09 30.81 27.36
C ASN A 158 47.69 30.21 25.99
N ARG A 159 46.58 29.47 25.93
CA ARG A 159 46.07 28.92 24.67
C ARG A 159 45.42 30.02 23.83
N ARG A 160 44.65 30.88 24.49
CA ARG A 160 43.74 31.85 23.87
C ARG A 160 44.41 33.20 23.60
N GLU A 161 45.50 33.53 24.31
CA GLU A 161 46.25 34.78 24.10
C GLU A 161 46.85 34.93 22.69
N ASN A 162 46.93 33.84 21.93
CA ASN A 162 47.40 33.84 20.54
C ASN A 162 46.28 34.11 19.53
N LEU A 163 45.01 34.13 19.95
CA LEU A 163 43.88 34.42 19.08
C LEU A 163 43.81 35.92 18.80
N SER A 164 43.58 36.29 17.54
CA SER A 164 43.59 37.69 17.08
C SER A 164 42.53 38.59 17.74
N THR A 165 41.48 38.00 18.29
CA THR A 165 40.34 38.70 18.90
C THR A 165 40.39 38.73 20.42
N TYR A 166 41.36 38.06 21.05
CA TYR A 166 41.44 37.95 22.51
C TYR A 166 41.87 39.27 23.15
N GLU A 167 41.11 39.76 24.13
CA GLU A 167 41.36 41.06 24.78
C GLU A 167 41.54 40.96 26.30
N GLY A 168 41.00 39.92 26.95
CA GLY A 168 41.31 39.68 28.35
C GLY A 168 40.57 38.52 29.00
N SER A 169 41.05 38.15 30.19
CA SER A 169 40.44 37.16 31.09
C SER A 169 40.30 37.74 32.49
N ASP A 170 39.40 37.17 33.29
CA ASP A 170 39.27 37.50 34.70
C ASP A 170 40.46 36.92 35.51
N PRO A 171 40.64 37.31 36.78
CA PRO A 171 41.74 36.81 37.61
C PRO A 171 41.75 35.30 37.85
N THR A 172 40.61 34.61 37.72
CA THR A 172 40.55 33.13 37.83
C THR A 172 41.03 32.45 36.55
N GLY A 173 40.89 33.12 35.40
CA GLY A 173 41.22 32.59 34.07
C GLY A 173 40.09 31.78 33.43
N PHE A 174 38.96 31.62 34.12
CA PHE A 174 37.79 30.92 33.60
C PHE A 174 36.98 31.77 32.62
N SER A 175 36.87 33.07 32.89
CA SER A 175 36.13 34.01 32.04
C SER A 175 37.05 34.69 31.05
N GLN A 176 36.49 35.08 29.91
CA GLN A 176 37.22 35.80 28.88
C GLN A 176 36.31 36.71 28.07
N TYR A 177 36.89 37.72 27.42
CA TYR A 177 36.20 38.46 26.38
C TYR A 177 37.08 38.64 25.15
N HIS A 178 36.39 38.66 24.02
CA HIS A 178 36.97 38.85 22.70
C HIS A 178 36.28 40.00 21.99
N ILE A 179 37.01 40.70 21.13
CA ILE A 179 36.46 41.69 20.21
C ILE A 179 36.75 41.23 18.79
N PHE A 180 35.69 41.01 18.00
CA PHE A 180 35.80 40.69 16.58
C PHE A 180 35.19 41.81 15.74
N GLU A 181 35.61 41.88 14.48
CA GLU A 181 35.06 42.80 13.49
C GLU A 181 34.34 42.00 12.41
N ALA A 182 33.16 42.45 12.01
CA ALA A 182 32.41 41.92 10.88
C ALA A 182 31.65 43.08 10.23
N GLU A 183 31.63 43.14 8.90
CA GLU A 183 30.88 44.16 8.17
C GLU A 183 31.23 45.62 8.57
N GLY A 184 32.47 45.85 8.99
CA GLY A 184 32.95 47.15 9.48
C GLY A 184 32.43 47.56 10.85
N GLN A 185 31.78 46.66 11.59
CA GLN A 185 31.31 46.85 12.96
C GLN A 185 32.05 45.93 13.93
N GLN A 186 32.32 46.41 15.14
CA GLN A 186 32.96 45.62 16.20
C GLN A 186 31.93 45.10 17.19
N PHE A 187 32.10 43.84 17.61
CA PHE A 187 31.26 43.17 18.62
C PHE A 187 32.15 42.61 19.72
N MET A 188 31.63 42.59 20.95
CA MET A 188 32.26 41.90 22.07
C MET A 188 31.55 40.57 22.33
N VAL A 189 32.31 39.49 22.45
CA VAL A 189 31.83 38.22 23.02
C VAL A 189 32.38 38.12 24.43
N LEU A 190 31.48 38.09 25.42
CA LEU A 190 31.82 37.93 26.83
C LEU A 190 31.44 36.51 27.26
N ALA A 191 32.42 35.69 27.63
CA ALA A 191 32.22 34.30 28.01
C ALA A 191 32.45 34.10 29.51
N LEU A 192 31.41 33.71 30.24
CA LEU A 192 31.42 33.46 31.67
C LEU A 192 31.28 31.95 31.97
N PRO A 193 31.94 31.42 33.01
CA PRO A 193 31.86 30.02 33.37
C PRO A 193 30.53 29.67 34.04
N TRP A 194 30.32 28.37 34.27
CA TRP A 194 29.40 27.87 35.28
C TRP A 194 29.61 28.60 36.61
N ARG A 195 28.56 29.26 37.10
CA ARG A 195 28.53 29.97 38.39
C ARG A 195 29.64 31.02 38.52
N ALA A 196 29.64 32.01 37.64
CA ALA A 196 30.45 33.23 37.80
C ALA A 196 30.09 33.96 39.11
N SER A 197 31.12 34.29 39.91
CA SER A 197 31.00 35.02 41.17
C SER A 197 30.67 36.52 40.97
N ASP A 198 30.32 37.19 42.06
CA ASP A 198 30.19 38.66 42.10
C ASP A 198 31.46 39.38 41.64
N ALA A 199 32.65 38.82 41.93
CA ALA A 199 33.92 39.41 41.51
C ALA A 199 34.10 39.33 39.98
N THR A 200 33.67 38.22 39.38
CA THR A 200 33.71 37.98 37.95
C THR A 200 32.67 38.82 37.21
N MET A 201 31.45 38.94 37.75
CA MET A 201 30.44 39.86 37.20
C MET A 201 30.91 41.32 37.26
N ALA A 202 31.56 41.74 38.35
CA ALA A 202 32.16 43.08 38.43
C ALA A 202 33.32 43.29 37.44
N TRP A 203 34.10 42.24 37.15
CA TRP A 203 35.12 42.28 36.10
C TRP A 203 34.49 42.42 34.70
N ALA A 204 33.41 41.68 34.43
CA ALA A 204 32.66 41.79 33.18
C ALA A 204 32.08 43.20 32.96
N ASP A 205 31.49 43.78 34.01
CA ASP A 205 31.04 45.19 34.00
C ASP A 205 32.20 46.14 33.67
N ALA A 206 33.36 45.93 34.28
CA ALA A 206 34.53 46.76 34.03
C ALA A 206 35.05 46.62 32.59
N ALA A 207 34.99 45.42 32.01
CA ALA A 207 35.34 45.18 30.62
C ALA A 207 34.37 45.93 29.68
N MET A 208 33.06 45.77 29.85
CA MET A 208 32.08 46.49 29.04
C MET A 208 32.20 48.02 29.19
N ALA A 209 32.41 48.51 30.41
CA ALA A 209 32.60 49.94 30.69
C ALA A 209 33.88 50.52 30.06
N ALA A 210 34.93 49.71 29.87
CA ALA A 210 36.13 50.10 29.14
C ALA A 210 35.90 50.16 27.62
N HIS A 211 34.85 49.50 27.13
CA HIS A 211 34.46 49.43 25.72
C HIS A 211 33.00 49.89 25.52
N PRO A 212 32.65 51.15 25.88
CA PRO A 212 31.26 51.59 26.06
C PRO A 212 30.44 51.69 24.77
N THR A 213 31.03 51.39 23.61
CA THR A 213 30.38 51.50 22.29
C THR A 213 30.12 50.15 21.65
N LEU A 214 30.55 49.04 22.25
CA LEU A 214 30.46 47.72 21.64
C LEU A 214 29.15 47.02 22.02
N PRO A 215 28.38 46.49 21.05
CA PRO A 215 27.34 45.50 21.32
C PRO A 215 27.97 44.23 21.88
N VAL A 216 27.31 43.61 22.85
CA VAL A 216 27.82 42.45 23.60
C VAL A 216 26.91 41.23 23.40
N ILE A 217 27.51 40.12 22.98
CA ILE A 217 26.94 38.78 23.06
C ILE A 217 27.52 38.11 24.30
N LEU A 218 26.67 37.70 25.24
CA LEU A 218 27.07 37.03 26.47
C LEU A 218 26.87 35.52 26.35
N THR A 219 27.93 34.73 26.49
CA THR A 219 27.84 33.28 26.59
C THR A 219 28.09 32.84 28.03
N THR A 220 27.26 31.94 28.55
CA THR A 220 27.42 31.36 29.89
C THR A 220 26.94 29.92 29.86
N HIS A 221 27.43 29.07 30.76
CA HIS A 221 26.99 27.67 30.75
C HIS A 221 25.52 27.51 31.16
N SER A 222 25.04 28.32 32.12
CA SER A 222 23.68 28.20 32.66
C SER A 222 23.01 29.56 32.78
N LEU A 223 21.82 29.70 32.18
CA LEU A 223 20.98 30.90 32.28
C LEU A 223 19.49 30.52 32.15
N LEU A 224 19.09 30.05 30.97
CA LEU A 224 17.71 29.65 30.66
C LEU A 224 17.60 28.12 30.62
N ASN A 225 16.55 27.56 31.21
CA ASN A 225 16.19 26.14 31.16
C ASN A 225 14.93 25.95 30.29
N ILE A 226 14.55 24.69 30.06
CA ILE A 226 13.34 24.28 29.38
C ILE A 226 12.37 23.63 30.38
N ALA A 227 11.08 23.88 30.20
CA ALA A 227 10.03 23.30 31.02
C ALA A 227 9.81 21.81 30.67
N PRO A 228 9.09 21.03 31.50
CA PRO A 228 8.80 19.61 31.23
C PRO A 228 8.02 19.31 29.94
N ASP A 229 7.46 20.34 29.29
CA ASP A 229 6.83 20.22 27.97
C ASP A 229 7.84 20.17 26.81
N GLY A 230 9.14 20.34 27.11
CA GLY A 230 10.24 20.27 26.15
C GLY A 230 10.32 21.45 25.18
N ILE A 231 9.58 22.55 25.40
CA ILE A 231 9.57 23.71 24.49
C ILE A 231 9.55 25.04 25.25
N SER A 232 8.78 25.14 26.34
CA SER A 232 8.59 26.42 27.03
C SER A 232 9.83 26.85 27.80
N PRO A 233 10.22 28.14 27.76
CA PRO A 233 11.34 28.64 28.53
C PRO A 233 11.05 28.59 30.04
N LEU A 234 12.05 28.22 30.82
CA LEU A 234 12.01 28.15 32.27
C LEU A 234 13.20 28.93 32.86
N GLU A 235 12.92 30.00 33.59
CA GLU A 235 13.96 30.77 34.28
C GLU A 235 14.53 29.96 35.46
N THR A 236 15.85 30.09 35.68
CA THR A 236 16.57 29.40 36.76
C THR A 236 16.94 30.39 37.86
N GLU A 237 17.20 29.89 39.08
CA GLU A 237 17.64 30.75 40.20
C GLU A 237 18.91 31.53 39.85
N TYR A 238 19.88 30.86 39.20
CA TYR A 238 21.12 31.50 38.75
C TYR A 238 20.92 32.46 37.58
N GLY A 239 20.10 32.09 36.60
CA GLY A 239 19.79 32.95 35.46
C GLY A 239 19.14 34.25 35.90
N LEU A 240 18.26 34.20 36.91
CA LEU A 240 17.68 35.40 37.54
C LEU A 240 18.73 36.24 38.26
N GLU A 241 19.67 35.62 38.97
CA GLU A 241 20.78 36.32 39.61
C GLU A 241 21.67 37.04 38.58
N LEU A 242 22.07 36.36 37.51
CA LEU A 242 22.87 36.94 36.43
C LEU A 242 22.10 38.04 35.69
N TRP A 243 20.79 37.84 35.50
CA TRP A 243 19.90 38.86 34.96
C TRP A 243 19.93 40.13 35.82
N ASP A 244 19.70 39.99 37.12
CA ASP A 244 19.56 41.13 38.02
C ASP A 244 20.90 41.84 38.32
N LYS A 245 22.01 41.10 38.32
CA LYS A 245 23.34 41.64 38.68
C LYS A 245 24.17 42.14 37.51
N LEU A 246 23.97 41.60 36.31
CA LEU A 246 24.79 41.91 35.13
C LEU A 246 23.95 42.32 33.92
N ILE A 247 23.00 41.50 33.49
CA ILE A 247 22.38 41.68 32.16
C ILE A 247 21.42 42.88 32.15
N ARG A 248 20.52 42.98 33.13
CA ARG A 248 19.42 43.96 33.12
C ARG A 248 19.92 45.40 33.11
N SER A 249 21.04 45.69 33.77
CA SER A 249 21.61 47.05 33.87
C SER A 249 22.51 47.45 32.71
N ASN A 250 22.95 46.50 31.87
CA ASN A 250 23.91 46.76 30.79
C ASN A 250 23.22 46.75 29.42
N ASP A 251 22.98 47.94 28.87
CA ASP A 251 22.30 48.09 27.58
C ASP A 251 23.08 47.50 26.38
N GLN A 252 24.40 47.34 26.55
CA GLN A 252 25.29 46.72 25.57
C GLN A 252 24.95 45.25 25.32
N ILE A 253 24.43 44.53 26.32
CA ILE A 253 24.06 43.11 26.18
C ILE A 253 22.72 43.04 25.45
N PHE A 254 22.71 42.43 24.27
CA PHE A 254 21.51 42.27 23.46
C PHE A 254 21.12 40.81 23.23
N MET A 255 22.06 39.88 23.40
CA MET A 255 21.86 38.46 23.21
C MET A 255 22.64 37.67 24.25
N THR A 256 22.03 36.62 24.79
CA THR A 256 22.70 35.63 25.63
C THR A 256 22.53 34.22 25.07
N LEU A 257 23.55 33.40 25.22
CA LEU A 257 23.57 32.00 24.78
C LEU A 257 24.01 31.09 25.94
N ASN A 258 23.27 30.01 26.20
CA ASN A 258 23.67 29.01 27.20
C ASN A 258 23.41 27.56 26.78
N GLY A 259 24.14 26.63 27.42
CA GLY A 259 23.98 25.18 27.32
C GLY A 259 23.33 24.60 28.59
N HIS A 260 23.87 23.49 29.12
CA HIS A 260 23.54 22.84 30.40
C HIS A 260 22.16 22.15 30.50
N PHE A 261 21.12 22.76 29.92
CA PHE A 261 19.75 22.25 30.00
C PHE A 261 19.28 21.70 28.66
N HIS A 262 18.93 20.41 28.63
CA HIS A 262 18.77 19.69 27.38
C HIS A 262 17.55 20.16 26.57
N GLY A 263 17.80 20.67 25.38
CA GLY A 263 16.80 21.15 24.44
C GLY A 263 17.20 22.47 23.79
N ALA A 264 16.22 23.10 23.14
CA ALA A 264 16.37 24.44 22.60
C ALA A 264 15.11 25.25 22.92
N THR A 265 15.30 26.46 23.44
CA THR A 265 14.22 27.41 23.71
C THR A 265 14.76 28.83 23.72
N GLN A 266 13.87 29.82 23.73
CA GLN A 266 14.24 31.22 23.79
C GLN A 266 13.26 32.04 24.65
N LEU A 267 13.78 33.09 25.25
CA LEU A 267 13.03 34.05 26.04
C LEU A 267 13.49 35.47 25.70
N VAL A 268 12.54 36.40 25.50
CA VAL A 268 12.85 37.81 25.28
C VAL A 268 12.47 38.60 26.52
N LYS A 269 13.45 39.32 27.09
CA LYS A 269 13.26 40.18 28.28
C LYS A 269 13.62 41.63 27.95
N THR A 270 13.09 42.58 28.71
CA THR A 270 13.38 44.01 28.52
C THR A 270 14.34 44.48 29.61
N ASN A 271 15.46 45.07 29.22
CA ASN A 271 16.47 45.62 30.14
C ASN A 271 16.05 46.98 30.74
N ASP A 272 16.85 47.53 31.65
CA ASP A 272 16.58 48.81 32.32
C ASP A 272 16.63 50.02 31.36
N ALA A 273 17.22 49.86 30.16
CA ALA A 273 17.20 50.85 29.09
C ALA A 273 15.94 50.79 28.21
N GLY A 274 15.07 49.79 28.41
CA GLY A 274 13.83 49.60 27.65
C GLY A 274 13.99 48.82 26.35
N HIS A 275 15.14 48.17 26.12
CA HIS A 275 15.44 47.41 24.92
C HIS A 275 15.33 45.89 25.16
N PRO A 276 15.01 45.10 24.11
CA PRO A 276 14.98 43.65 24.22
C PRO A 276 16.38 43.05 24.38
N VAL A 277 16.44 41.98 25.18
CA VAL A 277 17.54 41.03 25.32
C VAL A 277 17.00 39.65 24.97
N TYR A 278 17.64 38.97 24.03
CA TYR A 278 17.26 37.65 23.56
C TYR A 278 18.09 36.60 24.31
N GLU A 279 17.46 35.84 25.20
CA GLU A 279 18.06 34.74 25.93
C GLU A 279 17.77 33.43 25.19
N ILE A 280 18.82 32.71 24.76
CA ILE A 280 18.67 31.54 23.89
C ILE A 280 19.42 30.36 24.52
N LEU A 281 18.69 29.27 24.74
CA LEU A 281 19.22 27.98 25.18
C LEU A 281 19.46 27.09 23.95
N MET A 282 20.65 26.52 23.85
CA MET A 282 21.02 25.55 22.83
C MET A 282 21.90 24.45 23.45
N ASP A 283 21.29 23.34 23.83
CA ASP A 283 21.99 22.14 24.31
C ASP A 283 21.32 20.90 23.73
N TYR A 284 22.06 20.17 22.88
CA TYR A 284 21.56 18.97 22.23
C TYR A 284 22.11 17.69 22.86
N GLN A 285 22.81 17.73 23.99
CA GLN A 285 23.60 16.59 24.47
C GLN A 285 22.77 15.32 24.75
N MET A 286 21.49 15.46 25.06
CA MET A 286 20.59 14.31 25.28
C MET A 286 19.82 13.88 24.04
N ALA A 287 20.01 14.55 22.90
CA ALA A 287 19.43 14.11 21.63
C ALA A 287 20.17 12.86 21.08
N TYR A 288 19.64 12.31 19.99
CA TYR A 288 20.21 11.16 19.29
C TYR A 288 21.73 11.28 19.12
N GLU A 289 22.45 10.19 19.41
CA GLU A 289 23.92 10.12 19.42
C GLU A 289 24.63 11.21 20.24
N GLY A 290 24.02 11.64 21.33
CA GLY A 290 24.61 12.64 22.23
C GLY A 290 24.54 14.06 21.68
N GLY A 291 23.62 14.32 20.73
CA GLY A 291 23.46 15.62 20.07
C GLY A 291 23.68 15.61 18.56
N ASN A 292 24.02 14.45 17.98
CA ASN A 292 24.19 14.22 16.55
C ASN A 292 25.07 15.25 15.82
N GLY A 293 26.00 15.90 16.50
CA GLY A 293 26.88 16.92 15.92
C GLY A 293 26.18 18.22 15.53
N TYR A 294 25.04 18.56 16.16
CA TYR A 294 24.37 19.83 15.90
C TYR A 294 25.16 21.04 16.44
N LEU A 295 25.28 22.08 15.61
CA LEU A 295 25.79 23.41 15.93
C LEU A 295 24.78 24.49 15.51
N GLY A 296 24.91 25.69 16.09
CA GLY A 296 24.10 26.85 15.73
C GLY A 296 24.81 27.76 14.74
N LEU A 297 24.11 28.20 13.70
CA LEU A 297 24.54 29.23 12.75
C LEU A 297 23.60 30.43 12.87
N PHE A 298 24.14 31.59 13.25
CA PHE A 298 23.41 32.84 13.38
C PHE A 298 23.88 33.79 12.28
N GLU A 299 23.11 33.92 11.20
CA GLU A 299 23.35 34.90 10.15
C GLU A 299 22.82 36.26 10.58
N PHE A 300 23.72 37.23 10.73
CA PHE A 300 23.38 38.62 11.00
C PHE A 300 23.26 39.37 9.66
N ASP A 301 22.04 39.69 9.24
CA ASP A 301 21.78 40.52 8.06
C ASP A 301 21.57 41.98 8.49
N LEU A 302 22.66 42.75 8.48
CA LEU A 302 22.67 44.14 8.93
C LEU A 302 21.90 45.07 7.99
N THR A 303 21.72 44.67 6.72
CA THR A 303 21.00 45.49 5.72
C THR A 303 19.50 45.36 5.90
N ASN A 304 19.03 44.12 6.06
CA ASN A 304 17.61 43.80 6.17
C ASN A 304 17.09 43.78 7.61
N ASN A 305 17.97 43.97 8.60
CA ASN A 305 17.64 44.03 10.03
C ASN A 305 17.05 42.71 10.55
N LEU A 306 17.75 41.61 10.27
CA LEU A 306 17.35 40.26 10.65
C LEU A 306 18.54 39.52 11.28
N ILE A 307 18.23 38.60 12.19
CA ILE A 307 19.15 37.54 12.60
C ILE A 307 18.45 36.20 12.29
N ASP A 308 18.98 35.46 11.33
CA ASP A 308 18.49 34.13 10.99
C ASP A 308 19.25 33.07 11.80
N VAL A 309 18.51 32.27 12.55
CA VAL A 309 19.05 31.19 13.38
C VAL A 309 18.76 29.86 12.71
N GLN A 310 19.78 29.03 12.55
CA GLN A 310 19.68 27.69 12.00
C GLN A 310 20.57 26.71 12.75
N THR A 311 19.97 25.62 13.22
CA THR A 311 20.71 24.47 13.73
C THR A 311 21.03 23.49 12.61
N ALA A 312 22.31 23.12 12.48
CA ALA A 312 22.82 22.25 11.44
C ALA A 312 23.82 21.22 11.98
N SER A 313 23.99 20.07 11.32
CA SER A 313 24.99 19.06 11.66
C SER A 313 25.89 18.72 10.46
N PRO A 314 27.14 19.22 10.46
CA PRO A 314 28.16 18.76 9.53
C PRO A 314 28.53 17.29 9.70
N TRP A 315 28.32 16.74 10.90
CA TRP A 315 28.66 15.36 11.19
C TRP A 315 27.70 14.39 10.51
N VAL A 316 26.40 14.70 10.48
CA VAL A 316 25.40 13.90 9.76
C VAL A 316 25.79 13.72 8.29
N THR A 317 26.18 14.81 7.63
CA THR A 317 26.55 14.79 6.20
C THR A 317 27.91 14.13 5.95
N TRP A 318 28.71 13.97 7.00
CA TRP A 318 30.02 13.32 6.96
C TRP A 318 29.94 11.81 7.18
N LYS A 319 28.93 11.31 7.91
CA LYS A 319 28.80 9.88 8.24
C LYS A 319 28.79 9.00 6.98
N PRO A 320 29.34 7.78 7.06
CA PRO A 320 29.18 6.79 5.99
C PRO A 320 27.70 6.52 5.70
N GLN A 321 27.32 6.48 4.43
CA GLN A 321 25.93 6.34 3.96
C GLN A 321 25.20 5.16 4.62
N GLU A 322 25.87 4.03 4.74
CA GLU A 322 25.36 2.78 5.31
C GLU A 322 25.09 2.85 6.83
N THR A 323 25.56 3.91 7.49
CA THR A 323 25.35 4.12 8.93
C THR A 323 24.24 5.12 9.24
N LEU A 324 23.72 5.81 8.21
CA LEU A 324 22.67 6.80 8.36
C LEU A 324 21.34 6.14 8.75
N THR A 325 20.60 6.84 9.63
CA THR A 325 19.26 6.47 10.09
C THR A 325 18.31 7.65 9.86
N ALA A 326 16.99 7.45 9.92
CA ALA A 326 16.05 8.56 9.75
C ALA A 326 16.19 9.70 10.80
N TYR A 327 16.97 9.49 11.87
CA TYR A 327 17.31 10.51 12.87
C TYR A 327 18.49 11.40 12.45
N ASP A 328 19.22 11.02 11.40
CA ASP A 328 20.34 11.75 10.84
C ASP A 328 19.85 12.86 9.89
N GLN A 329 19.42 13.95 10.51
CA GLN A 329 18.95 15.15 9.81
C GLN A 329 20.07 16.19 9.76
N PRO A 330 20.52 16.64 8.56
CA PRO A 330 21.52 17.72 8.47
C PRO A 330 21.04 19.04 9.07
N PHE A 331 19.72 19.25 9.16
CA PHE A 331 19.08 20.45 9.70
C PHE A 331 17.92 20.11 10.62
N LEU A 332 17.78 20.87 11.71
CA LEU A 332 16.59 20.83 12.55
C LEU A 332 15.63 21.96 12.13
N GLU A 333 14.38 21.62 11.84
CA GLU A 333 13.41 22.54 11.23
C GLU A 333 12.36 23.08 12.23
N ASN A 334 12.38 22.66 13.50
CA ASN A 334 11.38 23.11 14.46
C ASN A 334 11.57 24.59 14.85
N SER A 335 10.51 25.22 15.35
CA SER A 335 10.47 26.67 15.62
C SER A 335 11.45 27.18 16.69
N MET A 336 12.08 26.29 17.47
CA MET A 336 13.14 26.65 18.44
C MET A 336 14.56 26.37 17.93
N GLN A 337 14.69 25.81 16.72
CA GLN A 337 15.96 25.41 16.08
C GLN A 337 16.17 26.11 14.73
N LYS A 338 15.08 26.58 14.11
CA LYS A 338 15.11 27.44 12.93
C LYS A 338 14.09 28.56 13.06
N TYR A 339 14.57 29.80 13.12
CA TYR A 339 13.71 30.98 13.25
C TYR A 339 14.47 32.26 12.87
N THR A 340 13.72 33.31 12.57
CA THR A 340 14.25 34.64 12.27
C THR A 340 13.88 35.61 13.38
N ILE A 341 14.85 36.38 13.86
CA ILE A 341 14.66 37.48 14.80
C ILE A 341 14.64 38.80 14.00
N PRO A 342 13.50 39.53 13.96
CA PRO A 342 13.50 40.91 13.48
C PRO A 342 14.34 41.79 14.42
N PHE A 343 15.39 42.41 13.91
CA PHE A 343 16.38 43.11 14.72
C PHE A 343 16.93 44.36 14.02
N ASN A 344 16.38 45.54 14.34
CA ASN A 344 16.90 46.81 13.82
C ASN A 344 18.20 47.20 14.55
N PHE A 345 19.34 46.86 13.97
CA PHE A 345 20.65 47.03 14.62
C PHE A 345 20.97 48.50 14.92
N ALA A 346 20.75 49.39 13.95
CA ALA A 346 21.03 50.81 14.11
C ALA A 346 20.15 51.44 15.21
N GLU A 347 18.87 51.05 15.29
CA GLU A 347 17.96 51.50 16.35
C GLU A 347 18.33 50.90 17.71
N ARG A 348 18.57 49.59 17.76
CA ARG A 348 18.87 48.86 19.01
C ARG A 348 20.14 49.37 19.68
N PHE A 349 21.14 49.76 18.90
CA PHE A 349 22.44 50.19 19.43
C PHE A 349 22.62 51.71 19.50
N ALA A 350 21.64 52.51 19.06
CA ALA A 350 21.74 53.97 19.03
C ALA A 350 22.05 54.61 20.39
N GLY A 351 21.70 53.96 21.50
CA GLY A 351 21.93 54.43 22.87
C GLY A 351 23.40 54.53 23.27
N PHE A 352 24.28 53.73 22.66
CA PHE A 352 25.70 53.68 23.01
C PHE A 352 26.65 53.65 21.79
N THR A 353 26.14 53.36 20.59
CA THR A 353 26.88 53.51 19.33
C THR A 353 26.01 54.15 18.23
N SER A 354 25.96 55.48 18.23
CA SER A 354 25.19 56.26 17.25
C SER A 354 25.71 56.17 15.79
N THR A 355 26.83 55.48 15.57
CA THR A 355 27.49 55.33 14.26
C THR A 355 27.34 53.93 13.66
N PHE A 356 26.60 53.03 14.31
CA PHE A 356 26.39 51.68 13.79
C PHE A 356 25.65 51.72 12.44
N THR A 357 26.24 51.14 11.40
CA THR A 357 25.66 51.07 10.06
C THR A 357 26.01 49.73 9.41
N ALA A 358 25.13 49.23 8.56
CA ALA A 358 25.45 48.09 7.71
C ALA A 358 26.70 48.37 6.85
N GLY A 359 27.50 47.33 6.61
CA GLY A 359 28.63 47.33 5.71
C GLY A 359 28.21 47.30 4.23
N PRO A 360 29.13 46.96 3.31
CA PRO A 360 28.81 46.69 1.92
C PRO A 360 27.74 45.60 1.77
N ALA A 361 26.84 45.76 0.79
CA ALA A 361 25.82 44.75 0.48
C ALA A 361 26.30 43.85 -0.66
N ASP A 362 27.27 43.00 -0.38
CA ASP A 362 27.96 42.14 -1.35
C ASP A 362 27.87 40.63 -1.05
N SER A 363 27.33 40.23 0.11
CA SER A 363 27.17 38.81 0.45
C SER A 363 25.75 38.28 0.13
N PRO A 364 25.63 37.12 -0.53
CA PRO A 364 24.36 36.39 -0.66
C PRO A 364 23.93 35.81 0.70
N SER A 365 22.79 35.11 0.77
CA SER A 365 22.36 34.52 2.04
C SER A 365 23.34 33.42 2.48
N LEU A 366 23.94 33.61 3.65
CA LEU A 366 24.95 32.70 4.20
C LEU A 366 24.31 31.42 4.75
N THR A 367 23.09 31.52 5.27
CA THR A 367 22.25 30.40 5.71
C THR A 367 21.87 29.52 4.52
N LYS A 368 21.50 30.13 3.38
CA LYS A 368 21.29 29.38 2.14
C LYS A 368 22.59 28.71 1.69
N LYS A 369 23.71 29.45 1.70
CA LYS A 369 25.02 28.90 1.33
C LYS A 369 25.46 27.73 2.23
N ALA A 370 25.24 27.82 3.54
CA ALA A 370 25.53 26.73 4.49
C ALA A 370 24.69 25.49 4.20
N ARG A 371 23.41 25.66 3.85
CA ARG A 371 22.56 24.56 3.35
C ARG A 371 23.09 23.94 2.07
N ASP A 372 23.45 24.77 1.10
CA ASP A 372 23.97 24.30 -0.18
C ASP A 372 25.27 23.51 0.02
N ILE A 373 26.17 23.96 0.92
CA ILE A 373 27.42 23.25 1.27
C ILE A 373 27.13 21.91 1.94
N LEU A 374 26.26 21.88 2.95
CA LEU A 374 25.99 20.66 3.72
C LEU A 374 25.20 19.61 2.92
N LEU A 375 24.30 20.04 2.05
CA LEU A 375 23.48 19.13 1.24
C LEU A 375 24.16 18.70 -0.07
N ASP A 376 25.33 19.28 -0.41
CA ASP A 376 26.04 18.89 -1.62
C ASP A 376 26.48 17.42 -1.56
N GLY A 377 25.91 16.60 -2.44
CA GLY A 377 26.16 15.16 -2.49
C GLY A 377 25.58 14.34 -1.34
N PHE A 378 24.79 14.94 -0.44
CA PHE A 378 24.15 14.20 0.65
C PHE A 378 22.87 13.52 0.16
N GLU A 379 22.82 12.19 0.30
CA GLU A 379 21.62 11.39 0.10
C GLU A 379 21.12 10.93 1.47
N GLY A 380 19.98 11.45 1.93
CA GLY A 380 19.40 11.03 3.20
C GLY A 380 18.97 9.56 3.17
N PRO A 381 18.89 8.89 4.33
CA PRO A 381 18.37 7.53 4.40
C PRO A 381 16.88 7.52 4.05
N ASP A 382 16.38 6.35 3.62
CA ASP A 382 14.96 6.15 3.39
C ASP A 382 14.17 6.47 4.67
N ALA A 383 12.98 7.08 4.50
CA ALA A 383 12.12 7.37 5.63
C ALA A 383 11.71 6.06 6.33
N ILE A 384 11.68 6.07 7.67
CA ILE A 384 11.07 4.96 8.43
C ILE A 384 9.62 4.84 7.97
N THR A 385 9.19 3.64 7.60
CA THR A 385 7.79 3.38 7.25
C THR A 385 6.90 3.67 8.45
N THR A 386 6.06 4.70 8.36
CA THR A 386 5.06 5.03 9.39
C THR A 386 3.73 4.32 9.17
N GLU A 387 3.73 3.21 8.42
CA GLU A 387 2.50 2.51 8.07
C GLU A 387 2.09 1.58 9.22
N PHE A 388 0.84 1.72 9.68
CA PHE A 388 0.27 0.83 10.70
C PHE A 388 -0.04 -0.55 10.12
N PRO A 389 0.00 -1.62 10.94
CA PRO A 389 -0.37 -2.95 10.48
C PRO A 389 -1.85 -3.00 10.08
N GLY A 390 -2.14 -3.70 9.00
CA GLY A 390 -3.50 -3.87 8.51
C GLY A 390 -4.30 -4.89 9.31
N ASN A 391 -3.65 -5.94 9.84
CA ASN A 391 -4.19 -6.93 10.77
C ASN A 391 -3.04 -7.68 11.50
N GLU A 392 -3.37 -8.74 12.22
CA GLU A 392 -2.45 -9.54 13.02
C GLU A 392 -1.40 -10.33 12.24
N LEU A 393 -1.52 -10.45 10.92
CA LEU A 393 -0.54 -11.12 10.05
C LEU A 393 0.45 -10.13 9.41
N ASP A 394 0.28 -8.82 9.62
CA ASP A 394 1.01 -7.78 8.90
C ASP A 394 2.33 -7.40 9.58
N TYR A 395 3.23 -8.37 9.68
CA TYR A 395 4.61 -8.23 10.15
C TYR A 395 5.54 -9.12 9.31
N PRO A 396 6.87 -8.86 9.31
CA PRO A 396 7.79 -9.69 8.54
C PRO A 396 8.02 -11.01 9.25
N GLU A 397 7.80 -12.11 8.53
CA GLU A 397 8.26 -13.43 8.97
C GLU A 397 9.78 -13.54 8.77
N VAL A 398 10.49 -14.04 9.79
CA VAL A 398 11.95 -14.14 9.78
C VAL A 398 12.36 -15.56 10.13
N ASP A 399 13.02 -16.24 9.20
CA ASP A 399 13.63 -17.55 9.41
C ASP A 399 14.56 -17.52 10.64
N GLY A 400 14.63 -18.59 11.43
CA GLY A 400 15.44 -18.59 12.66
C GLY A 400 14.81 -17.88 13.86
N THR A 401 13.53 -17.47 13.76
CA THR A 401 12.72 -17.10 14.94
C THR A 401 12.56 -18.32 15.84
N LEU A 402 13.05 -18.21 17.09
CA LEU A 402 13.03 -19.28 18.10
C LEU A 402 11.80 -19.23 18.99
N ALA A 403 11.28 -18.02 19.24
CA ALA A 403 10.05 -17.76 19.98
C ALA A 403 9.47 -16.41 19.55
N HIS A 404 8.15 -16.33 19.45
CA HIS A 404 7.41 -15.09 19.24
C HIS A 404 6.12 -15.15 20.07
N TRP A 405 6.18 -14.56 21.27
CA TRP A 405 5.04 -14.53 22.18
C TRP A 405 4.09 -13.40 21.79
N ARG A 406 2.82 -13.75 21.60
CA ARG A 406 1.74 -12.86 21.15
C ARG A 406 0.54 -12.98 22.07
N PHE A 407 -0.21 -11.89 22.22
CA PHE A 407 -1.31 -11.77 23.18
C PHE A 407 -2.68 -11.63 22.49
N ASN A 408 -2.73 -11.52 21.16
CA ASN A 408 -3.98 -11.41 20.42
C ASN A 408 -4.94 -12.58 20.72
N GLY A 409 -6.22 -12.26 20.86
CA GLY A 409 -7.25 -13.23 21.22
C GLY A 409 -7.36 -13.54 22.72
N LEU A 410 -6.48 -12.99 23.56
CA LEU A 410 -6.62 -12.98 25.02
C LEU A 410 -7.19 -11.64 25.50
N ASP A 411 -7.89 -11.63 26.65
CA ASP A 411 -8.43 -10.42 27.27
C ASP A 411 -8.63 -10.61 28.77
N GLY A 412 -8.38 -9.56 29.55
CA GLY A 412 -8.62 -9.53 30.99
C GLY A 412 -7.53 -10.22 31.82
N VAL A 413 -7.91 -10.74 32.99
CA VAL A 413 -6.96 -11.29 33.97
C VAL A 413 -6.24 -12.52 33.44
N VAL A 414 -4.90 -12.50 33.49
CA VAL A 414 -4.07 -13.69 33.22
C VAL A 414 -4.05 -14.57 34.46
N ASP A 415 -4.86 -15.63 34.45
CA ASP A 415 -4.94 -16.63 35.52
C ASP A 415 -4.01 -17.84 35.26
N GLY A 416 -4.09 -18.87 36.11
CA GLY A 416 -3.22 -20.04 36.02
C GLY A 416 -3.54 -20.99 34.85
N ASP A 417 -4.71 -20.84 34.23
CA ASP A 417 -5.13 -21.63 33.07
C ASP A 417 -4.87 -20.90 31.75
N THR A 418 -4.49 -19.62 31.82
CA THR A 418 -4.19 -18.79 30.65
C THR A 418 -2.85 -19.21 30.03
N VAL A 419 -2.85 -19.41 28.71
CA VAL A 419 -1.66 -19.73 27.92
C VAL A 419 -1.35 -18.55 27.01
N ILE A 420 -0.13 -18.03 27.09
CA ILE A 420 0.37 -17.04 26.13
C ILE A 420 1.10 -17.80 25.01
N PRO A 421 0.55 -17.82 23.79
CA PRO A 421 1.08 -18.65 22.71
C PRO A 421 2.42 -18.14 22.18
N ASP A 422 3.31 -19.08 21.85
CA ASP A 422 4.42 -18.89 20.90
C ASP A 422 3.95 -19.27 19.48
N VAL A 423 3.97 -18.33 18.53
CA VAL A 423 3.46 -18.59 17.16
C VAL A 423 4.48 -19.25 16.21
N TYR A 424 5.72 -19.49 16.66
CA TYR A 424 6.77 -20.17 15.87
C TYR A 424 7.24 -21.51 16.45
N GLY A 425 7.19 -21.66 17.77
CA GLY A 425 7.68 -22.83 18.48
C GLY A 425 6.68 -23.39 19.49
N ASP A 426 7.17 -24.33 20.31
CA ASP A 426 6.43 -24.90 21.46
C ASP A 426 7.00 -24.33 22.76
N ASN A 427 7.09 -22.98 22.83
CA ASN A 427 7.68 -22.25 23.95
C ASN A 427 6.66 -21.34 24.66
N ASP A 428 5.41 -21.78 24.75
CA ASP A 428 4.34 -21.03 25.40
C ASP A 428 4.72 -20.54 26.81
N MET A 429 4.18 -19.38 27.16
CA MET A 429 4.34 -18.79 28.48
C MET A 429 3.09 -18.95 29.33
N HIS A 430 3.31 -19.04 30.65
CA HIS A 430 2.25 -19.02 31.65
C HIS A 430 2.61 -18.08 32.78
N ARG A 431 1.59 -17.59 33.48
CA ARG A 431 1.82 -16.83 34.70
C ARG A 431 2.16 -17.75 35.86
N VAL A 432 3.24 -17.44 36.58
CA VAL A 432 3.61 -18.19 37.79
C VAL A 432 2.64 -17.86 38.92
N ASP A 433 2.11 -18.90 39.59
CA ASP A 433 1.17 -18.74 40.71
C ASP A 433 1.77 -17.82 41.79
N PRO A 434 1.15 -16.66 42.07
CA PRO A 434 1.63 -15.71 43.06
C PRO A 434 1.93 -16.36 44.43
N ALA A 435 1.16 -17.39 44.82
CA ALA A 435 1.33 -18.10 46.09
C ALA A 435 2.60 -18.97 46.16
N THR A 436 3.24 -19.24 45.03
CA THR A 436 4.47 -20.06 44.93
C THR A 436 5.74 -19.23 44.79
N THR A 437 5.60 -17.92 44.58
CA THR A 437 6.73 -16.99 44.41
C THR A 437 7.22 -16.43 45.76
N ASN A 438 8.34 -15.72 45.74
CA ASN A 438 8.80 -14.90 46.87
C ASN A 438 8.17 -13.50 46.91
N ALA A 439 7.17 -13.19 46.07
CA ALA A 439 6.51 -11.89 46.05
C ALA A 439 5.60 -11.70 47.28
N VAL A 440 5.46 -10.45 47.73
CA VAL A 440 4.62 -10.10 48.88
C VAL A 440 3.35 -9.39 48.40
N GLY A 441 2.21 -10.05 48.66
CA GLY A 441 0.88 -9.45 48.45
C GLY A 441 0.39 -9.44 47.00
N SER A 442 1.14 -10.00 46.05
CA SER A 442 0.72 -10.11 44.65
C SER A 442 -0.53 -10.96 44.49
N THR A 443 -1.40 -10.59 43.54
CA THR A 443 -2.67 -11.27 43.28
C THR A 443 -2.87 -11.55 41.79
N TRP A 444 -3.77 -12.47 41.44
CA TRP A 444 -4.12 -12.69 40.03
C TRP A 444 -4.62 -11.42 39.32
N GLY A 445 -5.15 -10.43 40.03
CA GLY A 445 -5.55 -9.15 39.41
C GLY A 445 -4.38 -8.29 38.90
N ASP A 446 -3.14 -8.60 39.29
CA ASP A 446 -1.96 -7.77 39.01
C ASP A 446 -1.44 -7.92 37.57
N VAL A 447 -1.96 -8.88 36.79
CA VAL A 447 -1.56 -9.10 35.39
C VAL A 447 -2.81 -9.24 34.52
N THR A 448 -2.92 -8.38 33.51
CA THR A 448 -4.03 -8.33 32.56
C THR A 448 -3.51 -8.33 31.13
N VAL A 449 -4.29 -8.84 30.18
CA VAL A 449 -4.11 -8.55 28.76
C VAL A 449 -5.10 -7.47 28.36
N GLU A 450 -4.62 -6.47 27.62
CA GLU A 450 -5.39 -5.32 27.17
C GLU A 450 -5.18 -5.10 25.66
N SER A 451 -6.21 -4.62 24.97
CA SER A 451 -6.18 -4.30 23.53
C SER A 451 -6.45 -2.82 23.22
N ASP A 452 -6.83 -2.03 24.22
CA ASP A 452 -7.23 -0.62 24.04
C ASP A 452 -6.03 0.34 24.02
N ASP A 453 -4.93 -0.02 24.68
CA ASP A 453 -3.71 0.79 24.83
C ASP A 453 -2.48 -0.05 24.50
N VAL A 454 -2.23 -0.19 23.20
CA VAL A 454 -1.13 -0.99 22.65
C VAL A 454 -0.25 -0.15 21.72
N HIS A 455 0.97 -0.59 21.49
CA HIS A 455 1.87 0.09 20.58
C HIS A 455 1.31 0.04 19.14
N GLY A 456 1.09 1.20 18.51
CA GLY A 456 0.39 1.27 17.22
C GLY A 456 1.05 0.51 16.07
N TYR A 457 2.37 0.31 16.12
CA TYR A 457 3.11 -0.46 15.11
C TYR A 457 3.24 -1.96 15.42
N SER A 458 2.75 -2.43 16.56
CA SER A 458 2.64 -3.86 16.82
C SER A 458 1.45 -4.43 16.07
N SER A 459 1.66 -5.51 15.32
CA SER A 459 0.59 -6.20 14.60
C SER A 459 -0.30 -7.02 15.54
N ASP A 460 0.19 -7.38 16.72
CA ASP A 460 -0.54 -8.19 17.71
C ASP A 460 -1.86 -7.53 18.17
N GLY A 461 -1.87 -6.20 18.33
CA GLY A 461 -3.06 -5.48 18.78
C GLY A 461 -3.46 -5.78 20.24
N ALA A 462 -2.59 -6.43 21.00
CA ALA A 462 -2.75 -6.74 22.42
C ALA A 462 -1.42 -6.60 23.16
N ALA A 463 -1.48 -6.43 24.48
CA ALA A 463 -0.31 -6.41 25.35
C ALA A 463 -0.65 -6.94 26.74
N VAL A 464 0.34 -7.49 27.44
CA VAL A 464 0.22 -7.87 28.85
C VAL A 464 0.69 -6.73 29.75
N CYS A 465 -0.11 -6.34 30.73
CA CYS A 465 0.15 -5.27 31.67
C CYS A 465 0.37 -5.81 33.09
N PHE A 466 1.37 -5.25 33.78
CA PHE A 466 1.77 -5.58 35.14
C PHE A 466 1.52 -4.37 36.05
N ALA A 467 0.69 -4.55 37.06
CA ALA A 467 0.29 -3.50 37.99
C ALA A 467 0.87 -3.71 39.40
N ASP A 468 0.93 -2.63 40.17
CA ASP A 468 1.30 -2.59 41.59
C ASP A 468 2.69 -3.16 41.92
N SER A 469 3.59 -3.30 40.93
CA SER A 469 4.96 -3.71 41.17
C SER A 469 5.67 -2.68 42.05
N ASN A 470 6.36 -3.15 43.10
CA ASN A 470 7.05 -2.28 44.04
C ASN A 470 8.21 -3.02 44.73
N GLN A 471 9.44 -2.61 44.43
CA GLN A 471 10.65 -3.23 44.99
C GLN A 471 10.81 -3.01 46.50
N THR A 472 10.27 -1.92 47.06
CA THR A 472 10.39 -1.62 48.50
C THR A 472 9.52 -2.55 49.36
N THR A 473 8.42 -3.05 48.81
CA THR A 473 7.55 -4.03 49.45
C THR A 473 7.80 -5.45 48.94
N ASN A 474 8.68 -5.63 47.95
CA ASN A 474 8.95 -6.89 47.26
C ASN A 474 7.69 -7.47 46.60
N ARG A 475 6.89 -6.63 45.96
CA ARG A 475 5.70 -7.00 45.17
C ARG A 475 6.04 -6.99 43.68
N PHE A 476 5.71 -8.07 42.98
CA PHE A 476 5.91 -8.24 41.53
C PHE A 476 5.07 -9.42 41.01
N SER A 477 4.89 -9.50 39.70
CA SER A 477 4.31 -10.65 38.98
C SER A 477 5.13 -10.91 37.71
N TYR A 478 5.15 -12.13 37.19
CA TYR A 478 5.86 -12.45 35.95
C TYR A 478 5.25 -13.63 35.21
N LEU A 479 5.45 -13.64 33.89
CA LEU A 479 5.22 -14.78 33.01
C LEU A 479 6.51 -15.59 32.89
N SER A 480 6.41 -16.90 32.67
CA SER A 480 7.55 -17.79 32.49
C SER A 480 7.27 -18.81 31.39
N THR A 481 8.28 -19.12 30.59
CA THR A 481 8.27 -20.33 29.76
C THR A 481 8.26 -21.59 30.64
N ALA A 482 7.81 -22.72 30.09
CA ALA A 482 8.03 -24.03 30.69
C ALA A 482 9.54 -24.31 30.88
N ALA A 483 9.90 -25.13 31.87
CA ALA A 483 11.31 -25.42 32.19
C ALA A 483 12.05 -26.15 31.05
N ASP A 484 11.33 -26.97 30.28
CA ASP A 484 11.83 -27.76 29.15
C ASP A 484 11.61 -27.09 27.78
N ALA A 485 11.11 -25.84 27.75
CA ALA A 485 10.99 -25.07 26.51
C ALA A 485 12.35 -24.98 25.78
N ALA A 486 12.34 -25.22 24.47
CA ALA A 486 13.57 -25.32 23.67
C ALA A 486 14.38 -24.00 23.69
N VAL A 487 13.69 -22.85 23.69
CA VAL A 487 14.30 -21.52 23.71
C VAL A 487 15.18 -21.27 24.94
N ASN A 488 14.91 -21.95 26.07
CA ASN A 488 15.70 -21.82 27.31
C ASN A 488 17.16 -22.26 27.17
N ASN A 489 17.45 -23.11 26.18
CA ASN A 489 18.77 -23.72 25.97
C ASN A 489 19.49 -23.14 24.73
N SER A 490 19.03 -22.01 24.21
CA SER A 490 19.59 -21.37 23.02
C SER A 490 20.77 -20.47 23.39
N ALA A 491 21.98 -20.86 22.97
CA ALA A 491 23.22 -20.13 23.25
C ALA A 491 23.42 -18.88 22.37
N LEU A 492 22.63 -18.74 21.30
CA LEU A 492 22.67 -17.63 20.34
C LEU A 492 24.09 -17.28 19.87
N THR A 493 24.95 -18.28 19.69
CA THR A 493 26.40 -18.10 19.49
C THR A 493 26.77 -17.43 18.16
N GLY A 494 25.88 -17.49 17.18
CA GLY A 494 26.03 -16.87 15.86
C GLY A 494 25.56 -15.41 15.77
N GLY A 495 25.09 -14.83 16.86
CA GLY A 495 24.39 -13.55 16.88
C GLY A 495 22.95 -13.72 17.37
N PHE A 496 22.21 -12.63 17.47
CA PHE A 496 20.78 -12.66 17.82
C PHE A 496 20.07 -11.35 17.51
N THR A 497 18.75 -11.41 17.47
CA THR A 497 17.88 -10.25 17.70
C THR A 497 16.86 -10.60 18.75
N ILE A 498 16.73 -9.74 19.77
CA ILE A 498 15.65 -9.83 20.76
C ILE A 498 14.91 -8.52 20.72
N GLU A 499 13.62 -8.55 20.40
CA GLU A 499 12.81 -7.35 20.28
C GLU A 499 11.49 -7.47 21.03
N THR A 500 10.97 -6.34 21.49
CA THR A 500 9.72 -6.25 22.25
C THR A 500 9.13 -4.85 22.14
N PHE A 501 7.82 -4.76 22.31
CA PHE A 501 7.17 -3.49 22.64
C PHE A 501 7.03 -3.37 24.15
N VAL A 502 7.34 -2.21 24.72
CA VAL A 502 7.28 -1.97 26.17
C VAL A 502 6.72 -0.59 26.46
N LYS A 503 5.94 -0.50 27.54
CA LYS A 503 5.42 0.75 28.09
C LYS A 503 5.65 0.78 29.58
N MET A 504 6.15 1.90 30.06
CA MET A 504 6.26 2.20 31.49
C MET A 504 4.98 2.90 31.95
N ASP A 505 4.44 2.49 33.10
CA ASP A 505 3.22 3.10 33.65
C ASP A 505 3.40 4.61 33.91
N GLU A 506 2.32 5.38 33.75
CA GLU A 506 2.33 6.83 33.98
C GLU A 506 2.69 7.20 35.44
N ASN A 507 2.40 6.31 36.40
CA ASN A 507 2.68 6.48 37.82
C ASN A 507 3.99 5.83 38.26
N TRP A 508 4.87 5.45 37.32
CA TRP A 508 6.18 4.90 37.66
C TRP A 508 6.96 5.84 38.60
N ASP A 509 7.56 5.26 39.63
CA ASP A 509 8.36 5.97 40.63
C ASP A 509 9.74 5.34 40.76
N ALA A 510 10.80 6.15 40.75
CA ALA A 510 12.18 5.66 40.79
C ALA A 510 12.49 4.82 42.03
N THR A 511 11.85 5.10 43.17
CA THR A 511 12.05 4.34 44.42
C THR A 511 11.32 3.00 44.36
N ALA A 512 10.09 2.97 43.87
CA ALA A 512 9.27 1.77 43.79
C ALA A 512 9.64 0.85 42.60
N ASN A 513 10.06 1.41 41.47
CA ASN A 513 10.10 0.72 40.18
C ASN A 513 11.46 0.77 39.48
N GLY A 514 12.43 1.55 39.97
CA GLY A 514 13.77 1.60 39.42
C GLY A 514 14.45 0.22 39.43
N TRP A 515 15.24 -0.07 38.40
CA TRP A 515 15.94 -1.36 38.21
C TRP A 515 15.02 -2.56 37.91
N SER A 516 13.76 -2.31 37.54
CA SER A 516 12.85 -3.38 37.08
C SER A 516 13.19 -3.87 35.68
N LYS A 517 12.85 -5.14 35.37
CA LYS A 517 13.13 -5.78 34.07
C LYS A 517 11.85 -6.21 33.37
N ALA A 518 11.80 -5.96 32.06
CA ALA A 518 10.70 -6.34 31.18
C ALA A 518 10.92 -7.74 30.62
N VAL A 519 12.11 -8.03 30.07
CA VAL A 519 12.47 -9.32 29.46
C VAL A 519 13.72 -9.85 30.13
N VAL A 520 13.70 -11.10 30.62
CA VAL A 520 14.85 -11.69 31.32
C VAL A 520 15.04 -13.15 30.91
N HIS A 521 16.28 -13.52 30.55
CA HIS A 521 16.69 -14.92 30.61
C HIS A 521 17.24 -15.18 32.00
N THR A 522 16.53 -15.99 32.78
CA THR A 522 16.88 -16.22 34.19
C THR A 522 18.21 -16.97 34.32
N GLY A 523 18.78 -16.97 35.51
CA GLY A 523 20.09 -17.58 35.74
C GLY A 523 20.86 -16.85 36.82
N ASN A 524 22.11 -17.24 37.00
CA ASN A 524 22.97 -16.60 37.97
C ASN A 524 24.37 -16.48 37.40
N ARG A 525 24.81 -15.25 37.12
CA ARG A 525 26.12 -14.98 36.52
C ARG A 525 27.26 -15.64 37.29
N SER A 526 27.18 -15.70 38.63
CA SER A 526 28.20 -16.35 39.48
C SER A 526 28.35 -17.85 39.28
N GLN A 527 27.37 -18.49 38.66
CA GLN A 527 27.35 -19.92 38.38
C GLN A 527 27.78 -20.24 36.94
N ILE A 528 27.95 -19.22 36.09
CA ILE A 528 28.45 -19.38 34.72
C ILE A 528 29.95 -19.67 34.77
N PRO A 529 30.42 -20.81 34.22
CA PRO A 529 31.84 -21.14 34.21
C PRO A 529 32.68 -20.05 33.53
N GLY A 530 33.70 -19.55 34.24
CA GLY A 530 34.64 -18.56 33.71
C GLY A 530 34.20 -17.10 33.84
N PHE A 531 33.01 -16.81 34.39
CA PHE A 531 32.55 -15.44 34.59
C PHE A 531 33.46 -14.68 35.58
N ALA A 532 34.07 -13.58 35.10
CA ALA A 532 34.95 -12.75 35.90
C ALA A 532 34.13 -11.92 36.89
N ARG A 533 34.52 -11.91 38.17
CA ARG A 533 33.80 -11.14 39.20
C ARG A 533 33.87 -9.65 38.89
N THR A 534 32.72 -9.07 38.55
CA THR A 534 32.53 -7.64 38.37
C THR A 534 32.13 -6.97 39.70
N GLN A 535 32.24 -5.65 39.75
CA GLN A 535 32.02 -4.86 40.97
C GLN A 535 30.55 -4.84 41.40
N TRP A 536 29.62 -5.00 40.46
CA TRP A 536 28.17 -4.88 40.64
C TRP A 536 27.47 -6.14 40.10
N ASP A 537 26.36 -6.55 40.72
CA ASP A 537 25.42 -7.56 40.18
C ASP A 537 25.97 -8.97 39.90
N TRP A 538 26.88 -9.45 40.75
CA TRP A 538 27.50 -10.80 40.66
C TRP A 538 26.50 -11.97 40.57
N THR A 539 25.31 -11.84 41.15
CA THR A 539 24.28 -12.89 41.22
C THR A 539 23.03 -12.59 40.39
N ALA A 540 23.06 -11.56 39.55
CA ALA A 540 21.95 -11.17 38.68
C ALA A 540 21.75 -12.14 37.50
N SER A 541 20.67 -11.92 36.76
CA SER A 541 20.34 -12.60 35.51
C SER A 541 21.45 -12.43 34.46
N PRO A 542 21.80 -13.49 33.72
CA PRO A 542 22.78 -13.41 32.66
C PRO A 542 22.39 -12.45 31.55
N THR A 543 21.09 -12.35 31.25
CA THR A 543 20.57 -11.51 30.17
C THR A 543 19.26 -10.86 30.60
N ALA A 544 19.15 -9.53 30.46
CA ALA A 544 17.94 -8.80 30.77
C ALA A 544 17.83 -7.47 30.01
N LEU A 545 16.60 -7.13 29.61
CA LEU A 545 16.15 -5.78 29.24
C LEU A 545 15.33 -5.20 30.39
N GLY A 546 15.62 -3.97 30.82
CA GLY A 546 14.80 -3.28 31.80
C GLY A 546 15.07 -1.79 31.88
N ILE A 547 14.64 -1.17 32.97
CA ILE A 547 14.70 0.29 33.16
C ILE A 547 15.49 0.68 34.42
N SER A 548 16.31 1.72 34.33
CA SER A 548 17.10 2.27 35.43
C SER A 548 16.25 3.19 36.33
N ASN A 549 16.80 3.64 37.45
CA ASN A 549 16.16 4.68 38.28
C ASN A 549 16.18 6.08 37.64
N LEU A 550 16.93 6.27 36.55
CA LEU A 550 16.93 7.47 35.71
C LEU A 550 16.06 7.30 34.46
N ARG A 551 15.20 6.26 34.44
CA ARG A 551 14.33 5.94 33.29
C ARG A 551 15.10 5.66 32.00
N GLU A 552 16.30 5.11 32.08
CA GLU A 552 17.04 4.66 30.91
C GLU A 552 16.79 3.16 30.69
N PHE A 553 16.49 2.74 29.46
CA PHE A 553 16.55 1.32 29.13
C PHE A 553 17.97 0.81 29.32
N GLN A 554 18.08 -0.37 29.93
CA GLN A 554 19.32 -1.08 30.12
C GLN A 554 19.17 -2.49 29.56
N TRP A 555 19.93 -2.79 28.50
CA TRP A 555 20.26 -4.17 28.18
C TRP A 555 21.49 -4.58 28.98
N THR A 556 21.46 -5.75 29.61
CA THR A 556 22.62 -6.35 30.25
C THR A 556 22.72 -7.81 29.84
N ALA A 557 23.91 -8.24 29.41
CA ALA A 557 24.14 -9.59 28.91
C ALA A 557 25.54 -10.10 29.24
N VAL A 558 25.67 -11.38 29.58
CA VAL A 558 26.96 -12.08 29.59
C VAL A 558 27.20 -12.65 28.19
N PRO A 559 28.26 -12.24 27.48
CA PRO A 559 28.59 -12.78 26.18
C PRO A 559 28.90 -14.27 26.21
N GLY A 560 28.85 -14.92 25.04
CA GLY A 560 29.21 -16.34 24.88
C GLY A 560 30.62 -16.69 25.35
N ASP A 561 31.51 -15.70 25.48
CA ASP A 561 32.75 -15.78 26.26
C ASP A 561 32.56 -15.07 27.62
N PRO A 562 32.27 -15.82 28.71
CA PRO A 562 32.00 -15.25 30.02
C PRO A 562 33.21 -14.53 30.65
N THR A 563 34.42 -14.77 30.14
CA THR A 563 35.63 -14.13 30.68
C THR A 563 35.67 -12.62 30.40
N LYS A 564 34.85 -12.15 29.45
CA LYS A 564 34.71 -10.73 29.09
C LYS A 564 33.85 -9.91 30.07
N GLY A 565 33.28 -10.57 31.08
CA GLY A 565 32.34 -9.95 32.02
C GLY A 565 31.01 -9.61 31.37
N ASP A 566 30.09 -9.03 32.14
CA ASP A 566 28.82 -8.56 31.60
C ASP A 566 29.02 -7.30 30.75
N LYS A 567 28.15 -7.15 29.75
CA LYS A 567 28.10 -6.04 28.82
C LYS A 567 26.75 -5.35 28.96
N THR A 568 26.75 -4.03 28.75
CA THR A 568 25.53 -3.25 28.90
C THR A 568 25.35 -2.27 27.76
N ASN A 569 24.08 -2.08 27.38
CA ASN A 569 23.63 -0.98 26.54
C ASN A 569 22.75 -0.06 27.37
N TRP A 570 22.74 1.23 27.03
CA TRP A 570 21.96 2.23 27.77
C TRP A 570 21.34 3.23 26.79
N SER A 571 20.03 3.42 26.90
CA SER A 571 19.36 4.52 26.21
C SER A 571 19.56 5.84 26.97
N GLY A 572 19.05 6.94 26.40
CA GLY A 572 18.71 8.13 27.17
C GLY A 572 17.43 7.91 28.00
N GLU A 573 16.93 8.98 28.61
CA GLU A 573 15.69 8.96 29.39
C GLU A 573 14.46 8.59 28.55
N ILE A 574 13.59 7.74 29.10
CA ILE A 574 12.34 7.25 28.51
C ILE A 574 11.15 7.86 29.24
N MET A 575 10.19 8.35 28.48
CA MET A 575 8.99 9.00 29.02
C MET A 575 8.01 7.95 29.57
N THR A 576 7.42 8.24 30.73
CA THR A 576 6.33 7.41 31.30
C THR A 576 5.07 7.55 30.45
N GLY A 577 4.24 6.51 30.42
CA GLY A 577 3.00 6.49 29.65
C GLY A 577 3.18 6.37 28.13
N ALA A 578 4.41 6.39 27.62
CA ALA A 578 4.74 6.18 26.22
C ALA A 578 5.10 4.71 25.94
N TRP A 579 4.68 4.24 24.78
CA TRP A 579 5.06 2.96 24.22
C TRP A 579 6.37 3.12 23.43
N SER A 580 7.28 2.17 23.55
CA SER A 580 8.49 2.07 22.73
C SER A 580 8.67 0.65 22.20
N HIS A 581 9.16 0.55 20.97
CA HIS A 581 9.79 -0.67 20.43
C HIS A 581 11.25 -0.69 20.86
N VAL A 582 11.72 -1.82 21.38
CA VAL A 582 13.13 -2.03 21.72
C VAL A 582 13.62 -3.27 20.99
N ALA A 583 14.66 -3.13 20.18
CA ALA A 583 15.35 -4.24 19.54
C ALA A 583 16.82 -4.27 19.97
N VAL A 584 17.30 -5.41 20.44
CA VAL A 584 18.72 -5.63 20.76
C VAL A 584 19.30 -6.63 19.77
N VAL A 585 20.24 -6.15 18.96
CA VAL A 585 20.88 -6.91 17.90
C VAL A 585 22.31 -7.24 18.31
N GLY A 586 22.59 -8.54 18.48
CA GLY A 586 23.94 -9.05 18.65
C GLY A 586 24.58 -9.39 17.31
N ASP A 587 25.38 -8.48 16.78
CA ASP A 587 25.98 -8.57 15.44
C ASP A 587 27.38 -9.20 15.50
N PRO A 588 27.56 -10.41 14.92
CA PRO A 588 28.86 -11.07 14.91
C PRO A 588 29.91 -10.38 14.03
N SER A 589 29.50 -9.60 13.03
CA SER A 589 30.42 -8.95 12.09
C SER A 589 31.26 -7.87 12.77
N ASN A 590 30.66 -7.17 13.72
CA ASN A 590 31.28 -6.10 14.50
C ASN A 590 31.59 -6.49 15.95
N SER A 591 31.14 -7.68 16.39
CA SER A 591 31.22 -8.11 17.79
C SER A 591 30.62 -7.07 18.75
N THR A 592 29.41 -6.62 18.44
CA THR A 592 28.67 -5.62 19.22
C THR A 592 27.30 -6.15 19.62
N TYR A 593 26.77 -5.63 20.73
CA TYR A 593 25.33 -5.59 20.93
C TYR A 593 24.89 -4.16 20.71
N THR A 594 23.94 -3.95 19.82
CA THR A 594 23.36 -2.64 19.54
C THR A 594 21.92 -2.66 19.99
N MET A 595 21.55 -1.74 20.88
CA MET A 595 20.17 -1.56 21.30
C MET A 595 19.57 -0.43 20.49
N TYR A 596 18.37 -0.66 19.97
CA TYR A 596 17.58 0.30 19.23
C TYR A 596 16.32 0.60 20.03
N VAL A 597 15.96 1.87 20.15
CA VAL A 597 14.70 2.33 20.74
C VAL A 597 13.94 3.07 19.64
N ASP A 598 12.76 2.56 19.29
CA ASP A 598 11.90 3.07 18.21
C ASP A 598 12.61 3.17 16.85
N GLY A 599 13.61 2.31 16.62
CA GLY A 599 14.44 2.33 15.41
C GLY A 599 15.77 3.08 15.57
N ALA A 600 15.93 3.91 16.60
CA ALA A 600 17.15 4.68 16.84
C ALA A 600 18.20 3.84 17.58
N PRO A 601 19.41 3.63 17.03
CA PRO A 601 20.49 3.01 17.80
C PRO A 601 20.86 3.91 18.99
N VAL A 602 20.89 3.36 20.19
CA VAL A 602 21.30 4.13 21.37
C VAL A 602 22.80 4.44 21.31
N LEU A 603 23.23 5.53 21.94
CA LEU A 603 24.65 5.93 21.90
C LEU A 603 25.55 4.93 22.66
N ARG A 604 25.10 4.39 23.78
CA ARG A 604 25.92 3.55 24.65
C ARG A 604 25.69 2.09 24.32
N ASN A 605 26.48 1.55 23.39
CA ASN A 605 26.41 0.15 22.97
C ASN A 605 27.57 -0.69 23.49
N ALA A 606 27.29 -1.98 23.65
CA ALA A 606 28.31 -2.95 24.04
C ALA A 606 29.21 -3.30 22.86
N VAL A 607 30.53 -3.19 23.07
CA VAL A 607 31.57 -3.64 22.14
C VAL A 607 32.31 -4.87 22.68
N ASN A 608 32.97 -5.61 21.78
CA ASN A 608 33.69 -6.84 22.10
C ASN A 608 32.78 -7.90 22.76
N ALA A 609 31.57 -8.07 22.20
CA ALA A 609 30.52 -8.94 22.69
C ALA A 609 29.98 -9.81 21.53
N LEU A 610 29.79 -11.11 21.76
CA LEU A 610 29.30 -12.05 20.74
C LEU A 610 28.47 -13.14 21.42
N GLY A 611 27.30 -13.43 20.86
CA GLY A 611 26.35 -14.42 21.35
C GLY A 611 25.95 -14.23 22.82
N LEU A 612 25.33 -15.22 23.45
CA LEU A 612 25.01 -15.18 24.88
C LEU A 612 25.64 -16.38 25.60
N ALA A 613 25.96 -16.21 26.89
CA ALA A 613 26.41 -17.33 27.70
C ALA A 613 25.27 -18.35 27.92
N GLU A 614 25.58 -19.63 27.76
CA GLU A 614 24.63 -20.71 28.02
C GLU A 614 24.22 -20.78 29.50
N ASN A 615 22.92 -20.91 29.74
CA ASN A 615 22.32 -21.13 31.06
C ASN A 615 21.25 -22.23 30.96
N PRO A 616 21.66 -23.51 30.95
CA PRO A 616 20.77 -24.59 30.56
C PRO A 616 19.60 -24.75 31.54
N ASN A 617 18.40 -24.96 30.98
CA ASN A 617 17.11 -25.12 31.66
C ASN A 617 16.66 -23.90 32.50
N MET A 618 17.26 -22.73 32.29
CA MET A 618 16.77 -21.50 32.91
C MET A 618 15.70 -20.86 32.04
N PRO A 619 14.50 -20.58 32.57
CA PRO A 619 13.39 -20.04 31.79
C PRO A 619 13.63 -18.59 31.33
N TRP A 620 12.97 -18.22 30.25
CA TRP A 620 12.69 -16.81 29.94
C TRP A 620 11.49 -16.34 30.76
N ILE A 621 11.55 -15.11 31.27
CA ILE A 621 10.46 -14.49 32.01
C ILE A 621 10.17 -13.08 31.51
N LEU A 622 8.90 -12.68 31.60
CA LEU A 622 8.44 -11.32 31.35
C LEU A 622 7.88 -10.69 32.64
N GLY A 623 8.29 -9.47 32.95
CA GLY A 623 7.67 -8.66 34.02
C GLY A 623 8.39 -8.65 35.39
N ALA A 624 9.54 -9.30 35.54
CA ALA A 624 10.36 -9.19 36.75
C ALA A 624 11.87 -9.38 36.48
N ASP A 625 12.70 -8.83 37.35
CA ASP A 625 14.13 -9.12 37.41
C ASP A 625 14.41 -10.47 38.10
N TRP A 626 15.64 -10.95 37.98
CA TRP A 626 16.09 -12.19 38.61
C TRP A 626 17.47 -12.02 39.26
N VAL A 627 17.52 -12.08 40.59
CA VAL A 627 18.73 -11.86 41.39
C VAL A 627 18.78 -12.83 42.56
N ASP A 628 19.96 -13.39 42.86
CA ASP A 628 20.15 -14.38 43.92
C ASP A 628 19.32 -15.67 43.74
N ASN A 629 19.07 -16.08 42.49
CA ASN A 629 18.21 -17.21 42.12
C ASN A 629 16.73 -17.03 42.49
N ALA A 630 16.24 -15.79 42.53
CA ALA A 630 14.83 -15.49 42.78
C ALA A 630 14.39 -14.25 41.99
N ALA A 631 13.09 -14.20 41.66
CA ALA A 631 12.50 -13.04 41.04
C ALA A 631 12.44 -11.84 42.02
N LYS A 632 12.71 -10.63 41.52
CA LYS A 632 12.67 -9.35 42.27
C LYS A 632 12.31 -8.21 41.30
N ASN A 633 12.18 -6.98 41.80
CA ASN A 633 12.06 -5.74 41.00
C ASN A 633 11.09 -5.86 39.81
N GLY A 634 9.79 -5.97 40.09
CA GLY A 634 8.75 -6.16 39.06
C GLY A 634 8.62 -4.98 38.10
N TRP A 635 8.32 -5.27 36.84
CA TRP A 635 7.91 -4.29 35.84
C TRP A 635 6.56 -3.67 36.23
N ASN A 636 6.43 -2.35 36.07
CA ASN A 636 5.17 -1.63 36.26
C ASN A 636 4.82 -0.92 34.96
N GLY A 637 3.86 -1.47 34.22
CA GLY A 637 3.54 -1.10 32.85
C GLY A 637 3.25 -2.31 31.97
N CYS A 638 3.27 -2.13 30.66
CA CYS A 638 2.84 -3.14 29.70
C CYS A 638 3.99 -3.64 28.80
N ILE A 639 3.86 -4.87 28.32
CA ILE A 639 4.77 -5.55 27.40
C ILE A 639 3.91 -6.10 26.26
N GLY A 640 4.17 -5.67 25.03
CA GLY A 640 3.52 -6.19 23.83
C GLY A 640 4.26 -7.43 23.32
N GLU A 641 3.97 -7.82 22.08
CA GLU A 641 4.63 -8.98 21.46
C GLU A 641 6.16 -8.92 21.57
N THR A 642 6.76 -10.08 21.84
CA THR A 642 8.20 -10.24 22.08
C THR A 642 8.74 -11.37 21.21
N ARG A 643 9.84 -11.12 20.49
CA ARG A 643 10.43 -12.07 19.52
C ARG A 643 11.92 -12.27 19.78
N ILE A 644 12.35 -13.54 19.68
CA ILE A 644 13.75 -13.97 19.81
C ILE A 644 14.18 -14.66 18.51
N ILE A 645 15.26 -14.17 17.89
CA ILE A 645 15.80 -14.63 16.61
C ILE A 645 17.26 -15.03 16.80
N ASP A 646 17.67 -16.14 16.16
CA ASP A 646 18.99 -16.78 16.35
C ASP A 646 20.16 -16.13 15.62
N HIS A 647 19.92 -15.00 14.95
CA HIS A 647 20.92 -14.22 14.23
C HIS A 647 20.58 -12.72 14.25
N ALA A 648 21.55 -11.90 13.84
CA ALA A 648 21.36 -10.46 13.73
C ALA A 648 20.44 -10.12 12.55
N THR A 649 19.43 -9.29 12.81
CA THR A 649 18.49 -8.79 11.79
C THR A 649 18.70 -7.30 11.54
N THR A 650 18.19 -6.82 10.43
CA THR A 650 18.17 -5.41 10.04
C THR A 650 16.79 -4.77 10.30
N PRO A 651 16.70 -3.42 10.38
CA PRO A 651 15.45 -2.73 10.69
C PRO A 651 14.25 -3.10 9.80
N ASP A 652 14.46 -3.49 8.55
CA ASP A 652 13.44 -3.95 7.59
C ASP A 652 12.81 -5.32 7.96
N GLN A 653 13.41 -6.04 8.91
CA GLN A 653 12.93 -7.35 9.37
C GLN A 653 12.21 -7.28 10.73
N TRP A 654 12.17 -6.12 11.39
CA TRP A 654 11.61 -5.98 12.75
C TRP A 654 10.08 -5.94 12.78
N LEU A 655 9.49 -6.14 13.97
CA LEU A 655 8.02 -6.16 14.16
C LEU A 655 7.34 -4.82 13.86
N THR A 656 8.10 -3.73 13.77
CA THR A 656 7.61 -2.42 13.34
C THR A 656 7.39 -2.33 11.83
N GLN A 657 7.90 -3.28 11.05
CA GLN A 657 7.76 -3.37 9.61
C GLN A 657 6.56 -4.22 9.20
N ARG A 658 6.27 -4.28 7.91
CA ARG A 658 5.06 -4.91 7.38
C ARG A 658 5.35 -6.11 6.49
N ALA A 659 4.36 -6.98 6.36
CA ALA A 659 4.46 -8.14 5.48
C ALA A 659 4.60 -7.71 4.02
N ASP A 660 5.33 -8.48 3.21
CA ASP A 660 5.45 -8.23 1.78
C ASP A 660 4.21 -8.75 1.03
N LEU A 661 3.38 -7.82 0.53
CA LEU A 661 2.18 -8.13 -0.25
C LEU A 661 2.42 -8.14 -1.77
N THR A 662 3.65 -8.00 -2.24
CA THR A 662 3.97 -7.98 -3.68
C THR A 662 3.83 -9.35 -4.36
N GLY A 663 3.76 -10.44 -3.59
CA GLY A 663 3.66 -11.82 -4.08
C GLY A 663 2.32 -12.25 -4.70
N LEU A 664 1.38 -11.34 -4.95
CA LEU A 664 0.11 -11.67 -5.60
C LEU A 664 0.34 -12.08 -7.05
N ALA A 665 -0.26 -13.19 -7.48
CA ALA A 665 -0.28 -13.60 -8.88
C ALA A 665 -1.66 -14.14 -9.29
N VAL A 666 -2.09 -13.79 -10.50
CA VAL A 666 -3.24 -14.44 -11.16
C VAL A 666 -2.69 -15.49 -12.11
N THR A 667 -2.97 -16.77 -11.85
CA THR A 667 -2.45 -17.91 -12.64
C THR A 667 -3.45 -18.41 -13.67
N GLN A 668 -4.74 -18.23 -13.42
CA GLN A 668 -5.81 -18.60 -14.33
C GLN A 668 -6.88 -17.50 -14.34
N ALA A 669 -7.20 -17.02 -15.53
CA ALA A 669 -8.28 -16.06 -15.80
C ALA A 669 -8.77 -16.23 -17.25
N PRO A 670 -10.03 -15.87 -17.55
CA PRO A 670 -10.52 -15.80 -18.92
C PRO A 670 -9.70 -14.82 -19.76
N THR A 671 -9.59 -15.10 -21.06
CA THR A 671 -8.93 -14.22 -22.04
C THR A 671 -9.70 -14.19 -23.35
N GLY A 672 -9.62 -13.07 -24.08
CA GLY A 672 -10.30 -12.91 -25.37
C GLY A 672 -11.81 -12.74 -25.24
N GLU A 673 -12.53 -13.13 -26.28
CA GLU A 673 -14.00 -13.07 -26.34
C GLU A 673 -14.60 -14.41 -25.92
N LEU A 674 -15.53 -14.36 -24.96
CA LEU A 674 -16.30 -15.49 -24.46
C LEU A 674 -17.70 -15.51 -25.09
N SER A 675 -18.35 -16.66 -25.04
CA SER A 675 -19.70 -16.84 -25.62
C SER A 675 -20.74 -15.94 -24.94
N TRP A 676 -21.72 -15.47 -25.70
CA TRP A 676 -22.77 -14.52 -25.28
C TRP A 676 -23.64 -14.96 -24.09
N ASN A 677 -23.56 -16.23 -23.68
CA ASN A 677 -24.26 -16.82 -22.54
C ASN A 677 -23.36 -17.03 -21.31
N THR A 678 -22.18 -16.43 -21.29
CA THR A 678 -21.25 -16.53 -20.16
C THR A 678 -21.69 -15.59 -19.04
N ASP A 679 -22.28 -16.14 -17.99
CA ASP A 679 -22.78 -15.37 -16.84
C ASP A 679 -21.76 -15.26 -15.69
N SER A 680 -20.79 -16.19 -15.61
CA SER A 680 -19.73 -16.20 -14.59
C SER A 680 -18.40 -16.73 -15.11
N VAL A 681 -17.30 -16.37 -14.44
CA VAL A 681 -15.93 -16.82 -14.71
C VAL A 681 -15.21 -17.13 -13.41
N GLU A 682 -14.32 -18.12 -13.43
CA GLU A 682 -13.42 -18.43 -12.30
C GLU A 682 -12.06 -17.74 -12.52
N ILE A 683 -11.54 -17.12 -11.46
CA ILE A 683 -10.20 -16.53 -11.41
C ILE A 683 -9.44 -17.16 -10.25
N SER A 684 -8.21 -17.60 -10.48
CA SER A 684 -7.39 -18.24 -9.45
C SER A 684 -5.91 -17.89 -9.56
N GLY A 685 -5.18 -18.09 -8.46
CA GLY A 685 -3.84 -17.56 -8.32
C GLY A 685 -3.11 -17.99 -7.05
N THR A 686 -2.01 -17.28 -6.79
CA THR A 686 -1.26 -17.39 -5.53
C THR A 686 -1.16 -16.04 -4.83
N GLY A 687 -0.93 -16.03 -3.53
CA GLY A 687 -0.80 -14.83 -2.73
C GLY A 687 -0.20 -15.08 -1.34
N PHE A 688 -0.23 -14.07 -0.50
CA PHE A 688 0.18 -14.13 0.89
C PHE A 688 -0.86 -14.93 1.69
N ALA A 689 -0.44 -16.01 2.37
CA ALA A 689 -1.34 -16.88 3.12
C ALA A 689 -2.15 -16.10 4.16
N GLY A 690 -3.47 -16.31 4.20
CA GLY A 690 -4.36 -15.57 5.10
C GLY A 690 -4.70 -14.14 4.66
N ALA A 691 -4.21 -13.65 3.51
CA ALA A 691 -4.68 -12.38 2.93
C ALA A 691 -6.05 -12.54 2.26
N GLU A 692 -6.85 -11.47 2.23
CA GLU A 692 -8.09 -11.43 1.47
C GLU A 692 -7.79 -10.99 0.03
N VAL A 693 -8.14 -11.82 -0.95
CA VAL A 693 -8.15 -11.44 -2.36
C VAL A 693 -9.49 -10.80 -2.70
N ARG A 694 -9.47 -9.57 -3.20
CA ARG A 694 -10.65 -8.80 -3.61
C ARG A 694 -10.61 -8.58 -5.11
N VAL A 695 -11.70 -8.93 -5.79
CA VAL A 695 -11.90 -8.66 -7.21
C VAL A 695 -12.85 -7.47 -7.34
N ARG A 696 -12.43 -6.46 -8.09
CA ARG A 696 -13.20 -5.24 -8.33
C ARG A 696 -13.53 -5.08 -9.81
N ASP A 697 -14.68 -4.47 -10.08
CA ASP A 697 -15.07 -4.08 -11.43
C ASP A 697 -14.38 -2.79 -11.90
N ALA A 698 -14.71 -2.34 -13.11
CA ALA A 698 -14.18 -1.10 -13.69
C ALA A 698 -14.55 0.19 -12.91
N LYS A 699 -15.51 0.12 -11.97
CA LYS A 699 -15.87 1.22 -11.06
C LYS A 699 -15.16 1.11 -9.70
N ALA A 700 -14.24 0.17 -9.55
CA ALA A 700 -13.57 -0.18 -8.31
C ALA A 700 -14.52 -0.72 -7.21
N GLU A 701 -15.72 -1.20 -7.58
CA GLU A 701 -16.63 -1.85 -6.63
C GLU A 701 -16.22 -3.32 -6.47
N GLN A 702 -16.12 -3.80 -5.23
CA GLN A 702 -15.83 -5.22 -4.95
C GLN A 702 -17.00 -6.09 -5.42
N VAL A 703 -16.73 -6.97 -6.39
CA VAL A 703 -17.71 -7.90 -6.97
C VAL A 703 -17.54 -9.33 -6.47
N ALA A 704 -16.35 -9.67 -5.97
CA ALA A 704 -16.09 -10.95 -5.32
C ALA A 704 -14.89 -10.84 -4.36
N SER A 705 -14.81 -11.75 -3.38
CA SER A 705 -13.59 -11.94 -2.59
C SER A 705 -13.42 -13.38 -2.11
N THR A 706 -12.20 -13.73 -1.73
CA THR A 706 -11.81 -15.03 -1.17
C THR A 706 -10.60 -14.86 -0.26
N MET A 707 -10.25 -15.88 0.52
CA MET A 707 -9.02 -15.88 1.33
C MET A 707 -7.94 -16.73 0.65
N VAL A 708 -6.69 -16.29 0.74
CA VAL A 708 -5.54 -17.12 0.36
C VAL A 708 -5.37 -18.23 1.40
N ALA A 709 -5.30 -19.48 0.95
CA ALA A 709 -5.09 -20.64 1.79
C ALA A 709 -3.65 -20.69 2.36
N GLU A 710 -3.42 -21.55 3.35
CA GLU A 710 -2.09 -21.76 3.97
C GLU A 710 -1.02 -22.20 2.96
N ASP A 711 -1.41 -22.90 1.88
CA ASP A 711 -0.51 -23.29 0.81
C ASP A 711 -0.23 -22.17 -0.22
N GLY A 712 -0.76 -20.97 0.03
CA GLY A 712 -0.60 -19.79 -0.80
C GLY A 712 -1.56 -19.70 -1.98
N THR A 713 -2.50 -20.64 -2.16
CA THR A 713 -3.42 -20.65 -3.31
C THR A 713 -4.77 -19.96 -3.03
N TRP A 714 -5.42 -19.44 -4.07
CA TRP A 714 -6.77 -18.88 -3.99
C TRP A 714 -7.56 -19.10 -5.29
N SER A 715 -8.89 -19.18 -5.19
CA SER A 715 -9.81 -19.19 -6.33
C SER A 715 -11.13 -18.48 -5.95
N VAL A 716 -11.72 -17.77 -6.91
CA VAL A 716 -12.99 -17.05 -6.75
C VAL A 716 -13.80 -17.06 -8.05
N GLU A 717 -15.11 -17.30 -7.93
CA GLU A 717 -16.07 -17.14 -9.02
C GLU A 717 -16.61 -15.71 -9.03
N VAL A 718 -16.59 -15.08 -10.20
CA VAL A 718 -17.16 -13.75 -10.45
C VAL A 718 -18.34 -13.91 -11.39
N ALA A 719 -19.50 -13.35 -11.05
CA ALA A 719 -20.74 -13.51 -11.82
C ALA A 719 -21.36 -12.16 -12.21
N GLY A 720 -22.36 -12.20 -13.09
CA GLY A 720 -23.13 -11.03 -13.51
C GLY A 720 -22.59 -10.33 -14.75
N PHE A 721 -21.90 -11.06 -15.63
CA PHE A 721 -21.43 -10.50 -16.89
C PHE A 721 -22.58 -10.32 -17.90
N HIS A 722 -22.39 -9.35 -18.79
CA HIS A 722 -23.28 -9.02 -19.91
C HIS A 722 -22.42 -8.81 -21.16
N SER A 723 -23.04 -8.74 -22.34
CA SER A 723 -22.30 -8.50 -23.59
C SER A 723 -21.47 -7.22 -23.55
N GLY A 724 -20.27 -7.28 -24.13
CA GLY A 724 -19.28 -6.21 -24.13
C GLY A 724 -18.02 -6.54 -23.31
N ASP A 725 -17.19 -5.52 -23.13
CA ASP A 725 -15.90 -5.65 -22.43
C ASP A 725 -16.09 -5.78 -20.92
N ALA A 726 -15.38 -6.74 -20.32
CA ALA A 726 -15.24 -6.91 -18.90
C ALA A 726 -13.80 -6.57 -18.48
N ALA A 727 -13.67 -5.59 -17.58
CA ALA A 727 -12.41 -5.20 -16.97
C ALA A 727 -12.52 -5.39 -15.46
N LEU A 728 -11.64 -6.21 -14.91
CA LEU A 728 -11.53 -6.50 -13.49
C LEU A 728 -10.14 -6.13 -12.98
N SER A 729 -10.05 -5.83 -11.70
CA SER A 729 -8.78 -5.68 -10.99
C SER A 729 -8.76 -6.59 -9.77
N VAL A 730 -7.67 -7.31 -9.57
CA VAL A 730 -7.46 -8.23 -8.44
C VAL A 730 -6.40 -7.64 -7.52
N VAL A 731 -6.70 -7.54 -6.23
CA VAL A 731 -5.75 -7.16 -5.17
C VAL A 731 -5.78 -8.22 -4.08
N GLN A 732 -4.70 -8.32 -3.30
CA GLN A 732 -4.73 -8.99 -2.00
C GLN A 732 -4.51 -7.95 -0.90
N GLY A 733 -5.07 -8.17 0.27
CA GLY A 733 -4.90 -7.25 1.39
C GLY A 733 -4.93 -7.90 2.75
N LEU A 734 -4.23 -7.26 3.69
CA LEU A 734 -4.31 -7.48 5.13
C LEU A 734 -5.04 -6.28 5.71
N GLY A 735 -6.31 -6.46 6.08
CA GLY A 735 -7.17 -5.36 6.50
C GLY A 735 -7.28 -4.24 5.46
N ALA A 736 -6.80 -3.04 5.82
CA ALA A 736 -6.80 -1.85 4.95
C ALA A 736 -5.59 -1.72 4.02
N ARG A 737 -4.51 -2.48 4.27
CA ARG A 737 -3.32 -2.53 3.41
C ARG A 737 -3.59 -3.48 2.24
N GLU A 738 -3.18 -3.09 1.04
CA GLU A 738 -3.42 -3.85 -0.19
C GLU A 738 -2.18 -3.86 -1.10
N SER A 739 -2.06 -4.90 -1.91
CA SER A 739 -1.08 -5.00 -2.99
C SER A 739 -1.41 -4.04 -4.14
N GLU A 740 -0.46 -3.88 -5.07
CA GLU A 740 -0.80 -3.37 -6.40
C GLU A 740 -1.85 -4.25 -7.08
N ALA A 741 -2.67 -3.64 -7.93
CA ALA A 741 -3.77 -4.31 -8.60
C ALA A 741 -3.32 -4.99 -9.90
N ILE A 742 -3.71 -6.26 -10.07
CA ILE A 742 -3.51 -7.03 -11.30
C ILE A 742 -4.76 -6.90 -12.17
N ALA A 743 -4.60 -6.39 -13.39
CA ALA A 743 -5.69 -6.26 -14.35
C ALA A 743 -6.04 -7.60 -15.02
N VAL A 744 -7.33 -7.89 -15.13
CA VAL A 744 -7.90 -9.03 -15.88
C VAL A 744 -8.92 -8.48 -16.86
N SER A 745 -8.78 -8.81 -18.15
CA SER A 745 -9.66 -8.29 -19.21
C SER A 745 -10.09 -9.37 -20.20
N PHE A 746 -11.37 -9.38 -20.55
CA PHE A 746 -11.98 -10.23 -21.56
C PHE A 746 -13.25 -9.55 -22.10
N SER A 747 -13.92 -10.11 -23.09
CA SER A 747 -15.22 -9.64 -23.56
C SER A 747 -16.24 -10.77 -23.60
N ILE A 748 -17.52 -10.43 -23.54
CA ILE A 748 -18.64 -11.34 -23.79
C ILE A 748 -19.25 -10.97 -25.15
N ALA A 749 -19.33 -11.93 -26.06
CA ALA A 749 -19.90 -11.72 -27.39
C ALA A 749 -21.33 -11.18 -27.32
N ASP A 750 -21.71 -10.35 -28.28
CA ASP A 750 -23.09 -9.87 -28.43
C ASP A 750 -23.90 -10.79 -29.34
N LEU A 751 -25.18 -10.96 -29.04
CA LEU A 751 -26.12 -11.74 -29.86
C LEU A 751 -27.24 -10.83 -30.37
N SER A 752 -27.18 -10.50 -31.66
CA SER A 752 -28.23 -9.72 -32.32
C SER A 752 -29.53 -10.50 -32.39
N LYS A 753 -30.65 -9.86 -32.08
CA LYS A 753 -31.98 -10.51 -32.06
C LYS A 753 -33.00 -9.68 -32.83
N GLY A 754 -33.63 -10.31 -33.82
CA GLY A 754 -34.66 -9.73 -34.68
C GLY A 754 -35.98 -10.47 -34.60
N ARG A 755 -37.05 -9.82 -35.04
CA ARG A 755 -38.37 -10.46 -35.23
C ARG A 755 -39.03 -9.95 -36.50
N ILE A 756 -39.46 -10.86 -37.36
CA ILE A 756 -40.29 -10.58 -38.52
C ILE A 756 -41.69 -11.16 -38.28
N ALA A 757 -42.69 -10.28 -38.23
CA ALA A 757 -44.07 -10.66 -37.94
C ALA A 757 -45.08 -9.67 -38.54
N GLY A 758 -46.10 -10.19 -39.22
CA GLY A 758 -47.27 -9.44 -39.67
C GLY A 758 -48.47 -9.57 -38.73
N ALA A 759 -49.53 -8.82 -39.02
CA ALA A 759 -50.81 -8.94 -38.32
C ALA A 759 -51.46 -10.33 -38.49
N ASN A 760 -51.09 -11.04 -39.55
CA ASN A 760 -51.48 -12.41 -39.85
C ASN A 760 -50.42 -13.06 -40.76
N ARG A 761 -50.57 -14.36 -41.05
CA ARG A 761 -49.63 -15.13 -41.88
C ARG A 761 -49.33 -14.56 -43.26
N TYR A 762 -50.29 -13.90 -43.90
CA TYR A 762 -50.11 -13.30 -45.22
C TYR A 762 -49.21 -12.07 -45.11
N ASP A 763 -49.45 -11.24 -44.10
CA ASP A 763 -48.63 -10.06 -43.81
C ASP A 763 -47.23 -10.46 -43.32
N THR A 764 -47.09 -11.55 -42.55
CA THR A 764 -45.77 -12.10 -42.20
C THR A 764 -45.00 -12.53 -43.46
N ALA A 765 -45.65 -13.22 -44.40
CA ALA A 765 -45.02 -13.61 -45.66
C ALA A 765 -44.56 -12.39 -46.50
N VAL A 766 -45.38 -11.32 -46.53
CA VAL A 766 -44.99 -10.05 -47.18
C VAL A 766 -43.79 -9.42 -46.49
N LYS A 767 -43.74 -9.37 -45.16
CA LYS A 767 -42.59 -8.81 -44.44
C LYS A 767 -41.32 -9.64 -44.62
N ILE A 768 -41.43 -10.97 -44.66
CA ILE A 768 -40.31 -11.86 -44.98
C ILE A 768 -39.82 -11.58 -46.40
N SER A 769 -40.74 -11.41 -47.37
CA SER A 769 -40.41 -11.04 -48.74
C SER A 769 -39.70 -9.69 -48.84
N GLN A 770 -40.17 -8.66 -48.11
CA GLN A 770 -39.52 -7.35 -48.07
C GLN A 770 -38.12 -7.40 -47.48
N GLN A 771 -37.88 -8.31 -46.54
CA GLN A 771 -36.57 -8.49 -45.92
C GLN A 771 -35.61 -9.30 -46.81
N SER A 772 -36.09 -10.35 -47.46
CA SER A 772 -35.29 -11.25 -48.31
C SER A 772 -35.08 -10.71 -49.73
N TYR A 773 -36.02 -9.92 -50.24
CA TYR A 773 -36.02 -9.34 -51.59
C TYR A 773 -36.42 -7.86 -51.54
N PRO A 774 -35.57 -6.95 -51.02
CA PRO A 774 -35.94 -5.55 -50.76
C PRO A 774 -36.29 -4.74 -52.01
N ASP A 775 -35.88 -5.19 -53.20
CA ASP A 775 -36.10 -4.48 -54.47
C ASP A 775 -37.03 -5.26 -55.41
N THR A 776 -36.53 -6.33 -56.05
CA THR A 776 -37.25 -7.16 -57.05
C THR A 776 -36.96 -8.64 -56.84
N ALA A 777 -37.81 -9.53 -57.36
CA ALA A 777 -37.53 -10.97 -57.42
C ALA A 777 -37.78 -11.54 -58.83
N PRO A 778 -36.91 -12.40 -59.37
CA PRO A 778 -37.11 -13.02 -60.70
C PRO A 778 -38.37 -13.90 -60.77
N VAL A 779 -38.72 -14.56 -59.67
CA VAL A 779 -39.90 -15.41 -59.55
C VAL A 779 -40.61 -15.15 -58.23
N VAL A 780 -41.93 -15.29 -58.21
CA VAL A 780 -42.72 -15.34 -56.97
C VAL A 780 -43.51 -16.63 -56.93
N TYR A 781 -43.32 -17.39 -55.85
CA TYR A 781 -44.11 -18.58 -55.58
C TYR A 781 -45.35 -18.20 -54.77
N ILE A 782 -46.51 -18.69 -55.21
CA ILE A 782 -47.81 -18.42 -54.58
C ILE A 782 -48.42 -19.74 -54.12
N ALA A 783 -48.76 -19.83 -52.83
CA ALA A 783 -49.45 -20.98 -52.25
C ALA A 783 -50.66 -20.58 -51.38
N ASP A 784 -51.52 -21.56 -51.12
CA ASP A 784 -52.69 -21.41 -50.23
C ASP A 784 -52.23 -21.18 -48.78
N GLY A 785 -52.57 -20.01 -48.24
CA GLY A 785 -52.30 -19.65 -46.85
C GLY A 785 -53.29 -20.24 -45.84
N THR A 786 -54.19 -21.14 -46.23
CA THR A 786 -55.17 -21.82 -45.36
C THR A 786 -54.96 -23.34 -45.26
N LYS A 787 -54.34 -23.95 -46.28
CA LYS A 787 -53.99 -25.39 -46.33
C LYS A 787 -52.60 -25.56 -46.92
N TYR A 788 -51.67 -26.05 -46.09
CA TYR A 788 -50.23 -25.93 -46.38
C TYR A 788 -49.49 -27.14 -46.98
N PRO A 789 -50.10 -28.26 -47.42
CA PRO A 789 -49.28 -29.35 -47.96
C PRO A 789 -48.53 -28.91 -49.23
N ASP A 790 -49.14 -28.04 -50.04
CA ASP A 790 -48.57 -27.56 -51.31
C ASP A 790 -47.45 -26.51 -51.07
N ALA A 791 -47.51 -25.77 -49.96
CA ALA A 791 -46.53 -24.72 -49.62
C ALA A 791 -45.17 -25.28 -49.14
N LEU A 792 -45.13 -26.51 -48.62
CA LEU A 792 -43.92 -27.10 -48.04
C LEU A 792 -42.86 -27.44 -49.09
N SER A 793 -43.27 -27.90 -50.27
CA SER A 793 -42.37 -28.11 -51.41
C SER A 793 -42.03 -26.81 -52.15
N ALA A 794 -42.86 -25.78 -52.00
CA ALA A 794 -42.67 -24.48 -52.65
C ALA A 794 -41.53 -23.67 -52.03
N GLY A 795 -41.28 -23.78 -50.72
CA GLY A 795 -40.24 -23.02 -50.02
C GLY A 795 -38.83 -23.24 -50.58
N PRO A 796 -38.32 -24.49 -50.60
CA PRO A 796 -37.01 -24.80 -51.18
C PRO A 796 -36.91 -24.48 -52.67
N ALA A 797 -37.99 -24.71 -53.44
CA ALA A 797 -38.03 -24.35 -54.86
C ALA A 797 -37.95 -22.84 -55.09
N ALA A 798 -38.64 -22.05 -54.25
CA ALA A 798 -38.55 -20.60 -54.26
C ALA A 798 -37.15 -20.12 -53.89
N ALA A 799 -36.53 -20.70 -52.85
CA ALA A 799 -35.15 -20.41 -52.48
C ALA A 799 -34.17 -20.69 -53.63
N PHE A 800 -34.28 -21.87 -54.27
CA PHE A 800 -33.43 -22.30 -55.37
C PHE A 800 -33.55 -21.40 -56.61
N GLU A 801 -34.78 -21.01 -56.98
CA GLU A 801 -35.01 -20.10 -58.12
C GLU A 801 -34.83 -18.61 -57.78
N GLY A 802 -34.46 -18.29 -56.54
CA GLY A 802 -34.21 -16.91 -56.08
C GLY A 802 -35.47 -16.07 -55.96
N GLY A 803 -36.57 -16.62 -55.45
CA GLY A 803 -37.83 -15.91 -55.21
C GLY A 803 -38.41 -16.11 -53.81
N PRO A 804 -39.33 -15.23 -53.35
CA PRO A 804 -40.06 -15.42 -52.11
C PRO A 804 -41.27 -16.36 -52.31
N LEU A 805 -41.70 -16.97 -51.20
CA LEU A 805 -42.99 -17.65 -51.09
C LEU A 805 -44.01 -16.71 -50.44
N LEU A 806 -44.99 -16.24 -51.22
CA LEU A 806 -46.13 -15.48 -50.72
C LEU A 806 -47.37 -16.38 -50.58
N LEU A 807 -48.24 -16.00 -49.65
CA LEU A 807 -49.46 -16.73 -49.33
C LEU A 807 -50.70 -15.95 -49.80
N VAL A 808 -51.69 -16.65 -50.34
CA VAL A 808 -52.99 -16.07 -50.72
C VAL A 808 -54.15 -16.85 -50.11
N GLU A 809 -55.34 -16.25 -50.07
CA GLU A 809 -56.56 -17.00 -49.75
C GLU A 809 -57.01 -17.81 -50.97
N PRO A 810 -57.71 -18.95 -50.79
CA PRO A 810 -58.11 -19.79 -51.92
C PRO A 810 -58.91 -19.09 -53.01
N SER A 811 -59.65 -18.05 -52.65
CA SER A 811 -60.51 -17.29 -53.57
C SER A 811 -60.21 -15.80 -53.63
N ALA A 812 -59.13 -15.31 -52.98
CA ALA A 812 -58.80 -13.89 -52.97
C ALA A 812 -57.29 -13.65 -52.77
N ILE A 813 -56.77 -12.59 -53.41
CA ILE A 813 -55.44 -12.05 -53.11
C ILE A 813 -55.64 -10.91 -52.10
N PRO A 814 -55.14 -11.01 -50.86
CA PRO A 814 -55.17 -9.88 -49.95
C PRO A 814 -54.47 -8.67 -50.58
N GLY A 815 -55.02 -7.45 -50.44
CA GLY A 815 -54.53 -6.28 -51.17
C GLY A 815 -53.05 -5.95 -50.92
N PHE A 816 -52.54 -6.21 -49.71
CA PHE A 816 -51.12 -6.03 -49.39
C PHE A 816 -50.22 -7.12 -49.99
N VAL A 817 -50.74 -8.32 -50.28
CA VAL A 817 -50.02 -9.36 -51.03
C VAL A 817 -49.95 -8.98 -52.51
N ALA A 818 -51.05 -8.46 -53.08
CA ALA A 818 -51.04 -7.94 -54.45
C ALA A 818 -50.03 -6.79 -54.62
N ALA A 819 -50.04 -5.83 -53.68
CA ALA A 819 -49.07 -4.73 -53.68
C ALA A 819 -47.62 -5.21 -53.53
N GLU A 820 -47.38 -6.29 -52.78
CA GLU A 820 -46.04 -6.87 -52.66
C GLU A 820 -45.60 -7.55 -53.95
N ILE A 821 -46.48 -8.26 -54.65
CA ILE A 821 -46.18 -8.83 -55.97
C ILE A 821 -45.86 -7.70 -56.98
N GLU A 822 -46.65 -6.62 -56.97
CA GLU A 822 -46.38 -5.45 -57.81
C GLU A 822 -45.02 -4.80 -57.48
N ARG A 823 -44.64 -4.72 -56.19
CA ARG A 823 -43.34 -4.20 -55.77
C ARG A 823 -42.20 -5.07 -56.27
N LEU A 824 -42.32 -6.39 -56.13
CA LEU A 824 -41.31 -7.36 -56.55
C LEU A 824 -41.12 -7.39 -58.08
N ALA A 825 -42.15 -6.98 -58.83
CA ALA A 825 -42.19 -6.95 -60.29
C ALA A 825 -41.63 -8.23 -60.93
N PRO A 826 -42.17 -9.42 -60.59
CA PRO A 826 -41.58 -10.67 -61.01
C PRO A 826 -41.74 -10.93 -62.50
N GLN A 827 -40.73 -11.54 -63.09
CA GLN A 827 -40.83 -12.03 -64.47
C GLN A 827 -41.78 -13.23 -64.54
N ARG A 828 -41.74 -14.08 -63.51
CA ARG A 828 -42.54 -15.31 -63.43
C ARG A 828 -43.31 -15.41 -62.13
N ILE A 829 -44.56 -15.87 -62.20
CA ILE A 829 -45.33 -16.31 -61.03
C ILE A 829 -45.57 -17.81 -61.10
N VAL A 830 -45.23 -18.53 -60.03
CA VAL A 830 -45.48 -19.97 -59.92
C VAL A 830 -46.57 -20.21 -58.88
N VAL A 831 -47.75 -20.59 -59.35
CA VAL A 831 -48.89 -20.92 -58.48
C VAL A 831 -48.85 -22.40 -58.12
N VAL A 832 -48.58 -22.70 -56.85
CA VAL A 832 -48.46 -24.06 -56.33
C VAL A 832 -49.80 -24.51 -55.73
N GLY A 833 -50.35 -25.57 -56.30
CA GLY A 833 -51.65 -26.14 -55.94
C GLY A 833 -52.68 -26.06 -57.07
N GLY A 834 -53.64 -26.98 -57.03
CA GLY A 834 -54.77 -27.02 -57.97
C GLY A 834 -55.76 -25.87 -57.75
N THR A 835 -56.82 -25.83 -58.57
CA THR A 835 -57.91 -24.85 -58.43
C THR A 835 -58.61 -24.84 -57.07
N PRO A 836 -58.66 -25.93 -56.26
CA PRO A 836 -59.19 -25.86 -54.90
C PRO A 836 -58.28 -25.14 -53.89
N SER A 837 -56.98 -25.05 -54.16
CA SER A 837 -55.98 -24.37 -53.31
C SER A 837 -55.85 -22.89 -53.71
N VAL A 838 -55.83 -22.62 -55.02
CA VAL A 838 -55.82 -21.25 -55.58
C VAL A 838 -56.79 -21.22 -56.75
N SER A 839 -57.91 -20.49 -56.63
CA SER A 839 -58.99 -20.50 -57.62
C SER A 839 -58.55 -20.04 -59.01
N ALA A 840 -59.36 -20.33 -60.02
CA ALA A 840 -59.15 -19.80 -61.37
C ALA A 840 -59.20 -18.27 -61.39
N ASP A 841 -60.04 -17.65 -60.56
CA ASP A 841 -60.17 -16.20 -60.46
C ASP A 841 -58.92 -15.55 -59.85
N VAL A 842 -58.32 -16.16 -58.82
CA VAL A 842 -57.05 -15.70 -58.25
C VAL A 842 -55.92 -15.85 -59.26
N TYR A 843 -55.85 -16.97 -59.98
CA TYR A 843 -54.84 -17.17 -61.01
C TYR A 843 -54.96 -16.18 -62.16
N ALA A 844 -56.18 -15.89 -62.63
CA ALA A 844 -56.41 -14.88 -63.65
C ALA A 844 -56.03 -13.45 -63.18
N GLN A 845 -56.11 -13.16 -61.88
CA GLN A 845 -55.61 -11.90 -61.32
C GLN A 845 -54.07 -11.88 -61.30
N LEU A 846 -53.43 -12.97 -60.87
CA LEU A 846 -51.97 -13.10 -60.85
C LEU A 846 -51.35 -13.05 -62.26
N ASP A 847 -52.03 -13.58 -63.28
CA ASP A 847 -51.62 -13.56 -64.70
C ASP A 847 -51.44 -12.13 -65.24
N THR A 848 -52.08 -11.13 -64.61
CA THR A 848 -51.92 -9.72 -64.98
C THR A 848 -50.72 -9.04 -64.32
N MET A 849 -50.01 -9.74 -63.42
CA MET A 849 -48.98 -9.17 -62.54
C MET A 849 -47.55 -9.64 -62.89
N ALA A 850 -47.36 -10.52 -63.88
CA ALA A 850 -46.06 -11.00 -64.35
C ALA A 850 -46.09 -11.31 -65.85
N ASP A 851 -44.91 -11.47 -66.46
CA ASP A 851 -44.80 -11.80 -67.90
C ASP A 851 -45.20 -13.26 -68.19
N GLU A 852 -44.97 -14.16 -67.22
CA GLU A 852 -45.28 -15.57 -67.31
C GLU A 852 -45.91 -16.08 -66.00
N ILE A 853 -46.94 -16.91 -66.10
CA ILE A 853 -47.54 -17.58 -64.94
C ILE A 853 -47.73 -19.07 -65.18
N THR A 854 -47.24 -19.89 -64.26
CA THR A 854 -47.32 -21.34 -64.33
C THR A 854 -48.07 -21.89 -63.12
N ARG A 855 -49.01 -22.81 -63.34
CA ARG A 855 -49.67 -23.55 -62.25
C ARG A 855 -49.08 -24.95 -62.11
N LEU A 856 -48.61 -25.27 -60.92
CA LEU A 856 -48.12 -26.60 -60.54
C LEU A 856 -49.12 -27.22 -59.55
N GLY A 857 -50.08 -27.99 -60.03
CA GLY A 857 -51.14 -28.59 -59.20
C GLY A 857 -51.56 -29.96 -59.69
N GLY A 858 -51.20 -31.01 -58.95
CA GLY A 858 -51.56 -32.39 -59.23
C GLY A 858 -52.91 -32.81 -58.64
N ALA A 859 -53.30 -34.08 -58.84
CA ALA A 859 -54.51 -34.65 -58.26
C ALA A 859 -54.45 -34.73 -56.72
N ASN A 860 -53.25 -34.70 -56.15
CA ASN A 860 -52.99 -34.70 -54.72
C ASN A 860 -51.64 -34.03 -54.41
N ARG A 861 -51.39 -33.76 -53.12
CA ARG A 861 -50.16 -33.12 -52.62
C ARG A 861 -48.84 -33.82 -53.00
N TYR A 862 -48.85 -35.14 -53.16
CA TYR A 862 -47.66 -35.89 -53.52
C TYR A 862 -47.29 -35.59 -54.98
N GLU A 863 -48.29 -35.64 -55.86
CA GLU A 863 -48.11 -35.24 -57.25
C GLU A 863 -47.76 -33.77 -57.41
N THR A 864 -48.41 -32.86 -56.67
CA THR A 864 -48.04 -31.44 -56.64
C THR A 864 -46.58 -31.25 -56.24
N SER A 865 -46.11 -31.90 -55.16
CA SER A 865 -44.71 -31.76 -54.72
C SER A 865 -43.71 -32.27 -55.76
N ARG A 866 -44.04 -33.34 -56.48
CA ARG A 866 -43.22 -33.85 -57.58
C ARG A 866 -43.18 -32.90 -58.77
N MET A 867 -44.31 -32.28 -59.13
CA MET A 867 -44.36 -31.27 -60.19
C MET A 867 -43.54 -30.02 -59.82
N VAL A 868 -43.55 -29.61 -58.55
CA VAL A 868 -42.71 -28.50 -58.07
C VAL A 868 -41.24 -28.85 -58.16
N ALA A 869 -40.86 -30.04 -57.71
CA ALA A 869 -39.48 -30.52 -57.79
C ALA A 869 -39.00 -30.67 -59.24
N ASP A 870 -39.80 -31.26 -60.12
CA ASP A 870 -39.47 -31.40 -61.55
C ASP A 870 -39.37 -30.04 -62.25
N TYR A 871 -40.29 -29.11 -61.97
CA TYR A 871 -40.26 -27.78 -62.56
C TYR A 871 -39.03 -26.97 -62.15
N ALA A 872 -38.72 -26.93 -60.84
CA ALA A 872 -37.64 -26.08 -60.33
C ALA A 872 -36.26 -26.73 -60.53
N PHE A 873 -36.15 -28.05 -60.39
CA PHE A 873 -34.86 -28.76 -60.36
C PHE A 873 -34.64 -29.70 -61.54
N GLY A 874 -35.64 -29.97 -62.39
CA GLY A 874 -35.57 -30.98 -63.46
C GLY A 874 -34.45 -30.74 -64.46
N ASP A 875 -34.32 -29.50 -64.94
CA ASP A 875 -33.27 -29.14 -65.91
C ASP A 875 -31.89 -28.99 -65.26
N ALA A 876 -31.83 -28.56 -63.99
CA ALA A 876 -30.59 -28.33 -63.26
C ALA A 876 -30.02 -29.62 -62.62
N GLY A 877 -30.89 -30.58 -62.33
CA GLY A 877 -30.64 -31.72 -61.46
C GLY A 877 -30.66 -31.34 -59.96
N ALA A 878 -30.83 -32.34 -59.11
CA ALA A 878 -30.69 -32.21 -57.66
C ALA A 878 -30.07 -33.49 -57.07
N SER A 879 -28.80 -33.42 -56.65
CA SER A 879 -28.08 -34.57 -56.08
C SER A 879 -28.61 -35.01 -54.72
N MET A 880 -29.24 -34.09 -53.98
CA MET A 880 -29.89 -34.33 -52.69
C MET A 880 -31.41 -34.18 -52.85
N ALA A 881 -32.20 -35.00 -52.17
CA ALA A 881 -33.63 -34.75 -51.98
C ALA A 881 -34.09 -35.03 -50.55
N TYR A 882 -35.04 -34.23 -50.07
CA TYR A 882 -35.65 -34.41 -48.74
C TYR A 882 -37.03 -35.06 -48.88
N LEU A 883 -37.20 -36.26 -48.32
CA LEU A 883 -38.46 -37.00 -48.35
C LEU A 883 -39.22 -36.76 -47.05
N ALA A 884 -40.41 -36.18 -47.15
CA ALA A 884 -41.25 -35.86 -46.00
C ALA A 884 -42.68 -36.42 -46.14
N THR A 885 -43.35 -36.73 -45.03
CA THR A 885 -44.73 -37.23 -45.07
C THR A 885 -45.72 -36.13 -45.46
N GLY A 886 -46.63 -36.43 -46.39
CA GLY A 886 -47.66 -35.49 -46.81
C GLY A 886 -48.88 -35.40 -45.87
N THR A 887 -48.80 -35.91 -44.64
CA THR A 887 -49.96 -36.04 -43.73
C THR A 887 -49.85 -35.26 -42.41
N LYS A 888 -48.63 -35.06 -41.89
CA LYS A 888 -48.30 -34.25 -40.72
C LYS A 888 -46.93 -33.62 -40.96
N PHE A 889 -46.83 -32.29 -40.92
CA PHE A 889 -45.73 -31.61 -41.62
C PHE A 889 -44.72 -30.81 -40.76
N PRO A 890 -44.52 -31.06 -39.45
CA PRO A 890 -43.51 -30.31 -38.71
C PRO A 890 -42.08 -30.61 -39.19
N ASP A 891 -41.82 -31.82 -39.70
CA ASP A 891 -40.49 -32.22 -40.18
C ASP A 891 -40.20 -31.65 -41.58
N ALA A 892 -41.20 -31.67 -42.47
CA ALA A 892 -41.12 -31.04 -43.80
C ALA A 892 -40.84 -29.53 -43.70
N LEU A 893 -41.40 -28.89 -42.67
CA LEU A 893 -41.20 -27.48 -42.40
C LEU A 893 -39.77 -27.16 -41.95
N ALA A 894 -39.24 -27.93 -41.00
CA ALA A 894 -37.88 -27.75 -40.50
C ALA A 894 -36.84 -28.00 -41.59
N ALA A 895 -37.13 -28.88 -42.54
CA ALA A 895 -36.27 -29.13 -43.68
C ALA A 895 -36.32 -28.07 -44.77
N GLY A 896 -37.28 -27.13 -44.77
CA GLY A 896 -37.37 -26.17 -45.86
C GLY A 896 -36.13 -25.27 -45.99
N GLY A 897 -35.59 -24.81 -44.86
CA GLY A 897 -34.33 -24.05 -44.83
C GLY A 897 -33.12 -24.90 -45.19
N ALA A 898 -32.97 -26.08 -44.59
CA ALA A 898 -31.89 -27.02 -44.88
C ALA A 898 -31.86 -27.47 -46.35
N ALA A 899 -33.02 -27.82 -46.91
CA ALA A 899 -33.16 -28.24 -48.29
C ALA A 899 -32.88 -27.10 -49.27
N GLY A 900 -33.40 -25.90 -48.99
CA GLY A 900 -33.09 -24.71 -49.80
C GLY A 900 -31.59 -24.37 -49.77
N ALA A 901 -30.94 -24.46 -48.61
CA ALA A 901 -29.50 -24.20 -48.45
C ALA A 901 -28.60 -25.22 -49.18
N GLN A 902 -29.14 -26.40 -49.51
CA GLN A 902 -28.44 -27.48 -50.22
C GLN A 902 -28.92 -27.65 -51.67
N ASP A 903 -29.67 -26.68 -52.21
CA ASP A 903 -30.25 -26.74 -53.55
C ASP A 903 -31.08 -28.03 -53.80
N ALA A 904 -31.82 -28.47 -52.78
CA ALA A 904 -32.52 -29.75 -52.76
C ALA A 904 -34.05 -29.58 -52.71
N PRO A 905 -34.83 -30.40 -53.46
CA PRO A 905 -36.27 -30.40 -53.33
C PRO A 905 -36.75 -31.10 -52.06
N VAL A 906 -37.85 -30.58 -51.48
CA VAL A 906 -38.67 -31.32 -50.51
C VAL A 906 -39.80 -32.03 -51.26
N ILE A 907 -39.75 -33.36 -51.31
CA ILE A 907 -40.71 -34.21 -52.00
C ILE A 907 -41.62 -34.88 -50.98
N LEU A 908 -42.93 -34.74 -51.16
CA LEU A 908 -43.92 -35.31 -50.25
C LEU A 908 -44.28 -36.75 -50.66
N VAL A 909 -44.24 -37.66 -49.70
CA VAL A 909 -44.62 -39.06 -49.87
C VAL A 909 -45.77 -39.44 -48.96
N ASN A 910 -46.55 -40.46 -49.36
CA ASN A 910 -47.55 -41.05 -48.47
C ASN A 910 -46.85 -41.89 -47.40
N GLY A 911 -46.40 -41.26 -46.32
CA GLY A 911 -45.51 -41.89 -45.33
C GLY A 911 -46.07 -43.16 -44.65
N SER A 912 -47.39 -43.39 -44.69
CA SER A 912 -48.01 -44.62 -44.16
C SER A 912 -48.10 -45.77 -45.17
N ALA A 913 -47.71 -45.54 -46.43
CA ALA A 913 -47.68 -46.59 -47.44
C ALA A 913 -46.55 -47.60 -47.14
N PHE A 914 -46.70 -48.82 -47.63
CA PHE A 914 -45.69 -49.87 -47.44
C PHE A 914 -44.45 -49.73 -48.32
N SER A 915 -44.51 -48.91 -49.37
CA SER A 915 -43.46 -48.78 -50.39
C SER A 915 -43.48 -47.39 -51.03
N LEU A 916 -42.33 -46.91 -51.50
CA LEU A 916 -42.22 -45.66 -52.26
C LEU A 916 -42.94 -45.80 -53.61
N ASP A 917 -43.78 -44.84 -53.99
CA ASP A 917 -44.51 -44.94 -55.24
C ASP A 917 -43.57 -44.81 -56.46
N SER A 918 -43.94 -45.44 -57.58
CA SER A 918 -43.10 -45.49 -58.77
C SER A 918 -42.85 -44.11 -59.40
N ALA A 919 -43.77 -43.15 -59.22
CA ALA A 919 -43.58 -41.80 -59.75
C ALA A 919 -42.56 -41.01 -58.94
N THR A 920 -42.51 -41.18 -57.62
CA THR A 920 -41.44 -40.59 -56.79
C THR A 920 -40.08 -41.19 -57.12
N ARG A 921 -39.98 -42.53 -57.32
CA ARG A 921 -38.72 -43.16 -57.76
C ARG A 921 -38.24 -42.64 -59.11
N ALA A 922 -39.16 -42.53 -60.08
CA ALA A 922 -38.84 -42.01 -61.41
C ALA A 922 -38.37 -40.55 -61.35
N LEU A 923 -38.97 -39.74 -60.47
CA LEU A 923 -38.53 -38.36 -60.26
C LEU A 923 -37.10 -38.31 -59.69
N LEU A 924 -36.81 -39.06 -58.63
CA LEU A 924 -35.46 -39.10 -58.03
C LEU A 924 -34.39 -39.48 -59.07
N ASP A 925 -34.68 -40.47 -59.91
CA ASP A 925 -33.80 -40.87 -61.02
C ASP A 925 -33.65 -39.75 -62.06
N SER A 926 -34.75 -39.10 -62.46
CA SER A 926 -34.72 -38.01 -63.45
C SER A 926 -33.98 -36.75 -62.97
N LEU A 927 -34.04 -36.46 -61.66
CA LEU A 927 -33.29 -35.37 -61.04
C LEU A 927 -31.81 -35.70 -60.87
N GLY A 928 -31.40 -36.96 -61.09
CA GLY A 928 -30.04 -37.42 -60.81
C GLY A 928 -29.73 -37.43 -59.31
N THR A 929 -30.74 -37.63 -58.46
CA THR A 929 -30.56 -37.64 -57.01
C THR A 929 -29.75 -38.86 -56.59
N THR A 930 -28.61 -38.63 -55.93
CA THR A 930 -27.73 -39.68 -55.42
C THR A 930 -27.94 -39.95 -53.95
N ASP A 931 -28.40 -38.96 -53.19
CA ASP A 931 -28.54 -39.01 -51.76
C ASP A 931 -29.91 -38.47 -51.35
N SER A 932 -30.50 -39.03 -50.30
CA SER A 932 -31.76 -38.50 -49.77
C SER A 932 -31.81 -38.47 -48.26
N ARG A 933 -32.63 -37.56 -47.73
CA ARG A 933 -32.92 -37.42 -46.30
C ARG A 933 -34.37 -37.76 -46.04
N VAL A 934 -34.62 -38.85 -45.34
CA VAL A 934 -35.96 -39.31 -44.98
C VAL A 934 -36.32 -38.73 -43.62
N LEU A 935 -37.30 -37.84 -43.60
CA LEU A 935 -37.62 -37.02 -42.45
C LEU A 935 -38.66 -37.66 -41.55
N GLY A 936 -38.32 -37.77 -40.27
CA GLY A 936 -39.17 -38.32 -39.23
C GLY A 936 -38.93 -39.81 -38.98
N ASP A 937 -39.47 -40.26 -37.86
CA ASP A 937 -39.39 -41.65 -37.43
C ASP A 937 -40.24 -42.59 -38.30
N THR A 938 -40.25 -43.87 -37.95
CA THR A 938 -41.04 -44.90 -38.65
C THR A 938 -42.56 -44.68 -38.58
N ASN A 939 -43.05 -43.83 -37.65
CA ASN A 939 -44.47 -43.47 -37.57
C ASN A 939 -44.85 -42.38 -38.59
N SER A 940 -43.85 -41.61 -39.05
CA SER A 940 -44.02 -40.50 -39.98
C SER A 940 -43.81 -40.97 -41.41
N ILE A 941 -42.72 -41.71 -41.66
CA ILE A 941 -42.42 -42.40 -42.92
C ILE A 941 -42.03 -43.85 -42.61
N SER A 942 -42.80 -44.79 -43.14
CA SER A 942 -42.65 -46.22 -42.92
C SER A 942 -41.25 -46.72 -43.28
N GLU A 943 -40.86 -47.84 -42.68
CA GLU A 943 -39.56 -48.43 -42.99
C GLU A 943 -39.46 -48.89 -44.44
N GLY A 944 -40.54 -49.42 -45.03
CA GLY A 944 -40.54 -49.83 -46.43
C GLY A 944 -40.32 -48.67 -47.41
N ILE A 945 -40.77 -47.44 -47.09
CA ILE A 945 -40.45 -46.27 -47.90
C ILE A 945 -38.97 -45.88 -47.77
N PHE A 946 -38.39 -45.97 -46.57
CA PHE A 946 -36.97 -45.70 -46.35
C PHE A 946 -36.09 -46.71 -47.09
N GLU A 947 -36.37 -48.01 -46.95
CA GLU A 947 -35.66 -49.07 -47.67
C GLU A 947 -35.74 -48.86 -49.18
N ASP A 948 -36.94 -48.58 -49.70
CA ASP A 948 -37.17 -48.30 -51.12
C ASP A 948 -36.44 -47.06 -51.64
N ALA A 949 -36.38 -45.98 -50.85
CA ALA A 949 -35.60 -44.79 -51.18
C ALA A 949 -34.09 -45.11 -51.15
N ASN A 950 -33.66 -45.96 -50.23
CA ASN A 950 -32.26 -46.36 -50.06
C ASN A 950 -31.75 -47.30 -51.17
N GLU A 951 -32.67 -47.97 -51.88
CA GLU A 951 -32.33 -48.75 -53.07
C GLU A 951 -31.97 -47.87 -54.28
N VAL A 952 -32.53 -46.66 -54.35
CA VAL A 952 -32.35 -45.74 -55.48
C VAL A 952 -31.46 -44.54 -55.18
N THR A 953 -31.29 -44.21 -53.90
CA THR A 953 -30.42 -43.13 -53.38
C THR A 953 -29.70 -43.61 -52.13
N ASN A 954 -28.62 -42.97 -51.71
CA ASN A 954 -28.04 -43.15 -50.38
C ASN A 954 -28.90 -42.41 -49.34
N SER A 955 -29.83 -43.12 -48.70
CA SER A 955 -30.85 -42.54 -47.83
C SER A 955 -30.42 -42.52 -46.37
N VAL A 956 -30.54 -41.36 -45.72
CA VAL A 956 -30.33 -41.20 -44.27
C VAL A 956 -31.64 -40.79 -43.60
N ARG A 957 -32.03 -41.49 -42.54
CA ARG A 957 -33.20 -41.11 -41.75
C ARG A 957 -32.82 -40.05 -40.72
N LEU A 958 -33.47 -38.89 -40.77
CA LEU A 958 -33.30 -37.80 -39.82
C LEU A 958 -34.54 -37.72 -38.92
N ALA A 959 -34.41 -38.13 -37.66
CA ALA A 959 -35.52 -38.21 -36.72
C ALA A 959 -35.09 -37.92 -35.28
N GLY A 960 -35.90 -37.14 -34.55
CA GLY A 960 -35.78 -36.94 -33.10
C GLY A 960 -36.98 -37.50 -32.34
N ALA A 961 -36.93 -37.47 -31.01
CA ALA A 961 -38.03 -37.95 -30.14
C ALA A 961 -39.29 -37.07 -30.25
N ASN A 962 -39.16 -35.85 -30.77
CA ASN A 962 -40.25 -34.92 -31.04
C ASN A 962 -39.83 -33.96 -32.17
N ARG A 963 -40.78 -33.16 -32.65
CA ARG A 963 -40.56 -32.21 -33.77
C ARG A 963 -39.41 -31.23 -33.60
N PHE A 964 -39.15 -30.78 -32.36
CA PHE A 964 -38.08 -29.83 -32.08
C PHE A 964 -36.72 -30.52 -32.18
N GLN A 965 -36.61 -31.75 -31.66
CA GLN A 965 -35.40 -32.54 -31.82
C GLN A 965 -35.18 -32.98 -33.27
N THR A 966 -36.24 -33.33 -34.02
CA THR A 966 -36.11 -33.62 -35.45
C THR A 966 -35.57 -32.40 -36.20
N ALA A 967 -36.05 -31.19 -35.91
CA ALA A 967 -35.51 -29.96 -36.50
C ALA A 967 -34.02 -29.76 -36.19
N ARG A 968 -33.59 -30.02 -34.95
CA ARG A 968 -32.16 -29.98 -34.57
C ARG A 968 -31.32 -30.98 -35.38
N VAL A 969 -31.78 -32.23 -35.49
CA VAL A 969 -31.08 -33.28 -36.26
C VAL A 969 -30.99 -32.90 -37.75
N ILE A 970 -32.03 -32.28 -38.31
CA ILE A 970 -32.02 -31.78 -39.69
C ILE A 970 -30.99 -30.66 -39.85
N ASN A 971 -30.99 -29.67 -38.96
CA ASN A 971 -30.05 -28.55 -39.05
C ASN A 971 -28.59 -29.01 -38.79
N ALA A 972 -28.37 -29.92 -37.84
CA ALA A 972 -27.03 -30.46 -37.56
C ALA A 972 -26.46 -31.32 -38.72
N ASP A 973 -27.32 -31.92 -39.55
CA ASP A 973 -26.88 -32.61 -40.78
C ASP A 973 -26.59 -31.61 -41.92
N ALA A 974 -27.21 -30.43 -41.89
CA ALA A 974 -27.16 -29.46 -42.98
C ALA A 974 -26.13 -28.33 -42.80
N PHE A 975 -25.76 -27.98 -41.56
CA PHE A 975 -24.94 -26.81 -41.25
C PHE A 975 -23.81 -27.16 -40.26
N ASP A 976 -22.58 -26.79 -40.61
CA ASP A 976 -21.40 -26.88 -39.70
C ASP A 976 -21.16 -25.56 -38.93
N SER A 977 -21.65 -24.44 -39.46
CA SER A 977 -21.59 -23.10 -38.87
C SER A 977 -22.67 -22.22 -39.49
N ALA A 978 -23.14 -21.19 -38.77
CA ALA A 978 -24.07 -20.21 -39.33
C ALA A 978 -23.95 -18.86 -38.60
N ASP A 979 -23.86 -17.75 -39.34
CA ASP A 979 -23.89 -16.41 -38.74
C ASP A 979 -25.27 -16.07 -38.18
N ARG A 980 -26.33 -16.52 -38.88
CA ARG A 980 -27.73 -16.29 -38.54
C ARG A 980 -28.49 -17.60 -38.35
N ALA A 981 -29.41 -17.63 -37.38
CA ALA A 981 -30.39 -18.68 -37.23
C ALA A 981 -31.82 -18.14 -37.15
N PHE A 982 -32.77 -18.88 -37.71
CA PHE A 982 -34.19 -18.55 -37.66
C PHE A 982 -34.92 -19.41 -36.63
N LEU A 983 -35.77 -18.78 -35.82
CA LEU A 983 -36.66 -19.49 -34.89
C LEU A 983 -38.11 -19.34 -35.33
N SER A 984 -38.83 -20.45 -35.50
CA SER A 984 -40.28 -20.43 -35.70
C SER A 984 -41.00 -21.44 -34.83
N THR A 985 -42.32 -21.29 -34.66
CA THR A 985 -43.08 -22.20 -33.80
C THR A 985 -43.27 -23.56 -34.48
N GLY A 986 -42.97 -24.63 -33.75
CA GLY A 986 -43.26 -25.98 -34.22
C GLY A 986 -44.74 -26.39 -34.08
N GLU A 987 -45.60 -25.54 -33.48
CA GLU A 987 -46.95 -25.93 -33.03
C GLU A 987 -48.05 -25.44 -33.99
N ASN A 988 -47.93 -24.23 -34.55
CA ASN A 988 -48.82 -23.67 -35.57
C ASN A 988 -48.01 -22.77 -36.52
N PHE A 989 -47.66 -23.30 -37.70
CA PHE A 989 -46.46 -22.89 -38.44
C PHE A 989 -46.68 -22.19 -39.80
N PRO A 990 -47.69 -21.33 -40.01
CA PRO A 990 -47.85 -20.68 -41.30
C PRO A 990 -46.72 -19.66 -41.58
N ASP A 991 -46.13 -19.08 -40.55
CA ASP A 991 -45.04 -18.10 -40.66
C ASP A 991 -43.72 -18.76 -41.11
N ALA A 992 -43.47 -20.00 -40.67
CA ALA A 992 -42.29 -20.77 -41.06
C ALA A 992 -42.28 -21.18 -42.54
N LEU A 993 -43.43 -21.17 -43.23
CA LEU A 993 -43.49 -21.55 -44.66
C LEU A 993 -42.75 -20.53 -45.53
N ALA A 994 -43.14 -19.26 -45.45
CA ALA A 994 -42.43 -18.17 -46.10
C ALA A 994 -41.00 -18.02 -45.52
N GLY A 995 -40.87 -18.25 -44.22
CA GLY A 995 -39.59 -18.27 -43.51
C GLY A 995 -38.57 -19.27 -44.05
N SER A 996 -39.03 -20.44 -44.47
CA SER A 996 -38.15 -21.50 -44.98
C SER A 996 -37.49 -21.15 -46.30
N ALA A 997 -38.18 -20.40 -47.17
CA ALA A 997 -37.60 -19.90 -48.42
C ALA A 997 -36.47 -18.90 -48.12
N TRP A 998 -36.69 -18.00 -47.15
CA TRP A 998 -35.67 -17.03 -46.74
C TRP A 998 -34.47 -17.71 -46.08
N ALA A 999 -34.72 -18.59 -45.10
CA ALA A 999 -33.67 -19.36 -44.44
C ALA A 999 -32.82 -20.17 -45.44
N GLY A 1000 -33.48 -20.82 -46.41
CA GLY A 1000 -32.79 -21.55 -47.48
C GLY A 1000 -31.94 -20.64 -48.38
N SER A 1001 -32.48 -19.47 -48.79
CA SER A 1001 -31.75 -18.53 -49.63
C SER A 1001 -30.51 -17.91 -48.96
N GLU A 1002 -30.49 -17.85 -47.62
CA GLU A 1002 -29.35 -17.34 -46.85
C GLU A 1002 -28.39 -18.43 -46.37
N GLY A 1003 -28.69 -19.70 -46.64
CA GLY A 1003 -27.89 -20.81 -46.11
C GLY A 1003 -27.94 -20.90 -44.58
N ALA A 1004 -29.09 -20.58 -43.98
CA ALA A 1004 -29.24 -20.46 -42.53
C ALA A 1004 -30.17 -21.55 -41.94
N PRO A 1005 -29.86 -22.07 -40.74
CA PRO A 1005 -30.72 -23.03 -40.05
C PRO A 1005 -32.05 -22.40 -39.62
N LEU A 1006 -33.13 -23.16 -39.77
CA LEU A 1006 -34.45 -22.82 -39.22
C LEU A 1006 -34.78 -23.84 -38.12
N PHE A 1007 -34.72 -23.41 -36.87
CA PHE A 1007 -35.12 -24.23 -35.74
C PHE A 1007 -36.60 -24.03 -35.42
N THR A 1008 -37.26 -25.13 -35.08
CA THR A 1008 -38.60 -25.06 -34.50
C THR A 1008 -38.51 -25.03 -32.98
N VAL A 1009 -39.24 -24.12 -32.35
CA VAL A 1009 -39.28 -23.95 -30.89
C VAL A 1009 -40.72 -23.97 -30.37
N ARG A 1010 -40.89 -24.01 -29.04
CA ARG A 1010 -42.20 -23.91 -28.39
C ARG A 1010 -42.65 -22.45 -28.40
N GLN A 1011 -43.95 -22.22 -28.20
CA GLN A 1011 -44.49 -20.86 -28.12
C GLN A 1011 -43.81 -20.00 -27.03
N ASP A 1012 -43.46 -20.58 -25.87
CA ASP A 1012 -43.03 -19.82 -24.68
C ASP A 1012 -41.59 -20.05 -24.21
N CYS A 1013 -40.80 -20.87 -24.89
CA CYS A 1013 -39.41 -21.14 -24.51
C CYS A 1013 -38.61 -21.76 -25.66
N VAL A 1014 -37.28 -21.67 -25.56
CA VAL A 1014 -36.32 -22.31 -26.47
C VAL A 1014 -35.82 -23.61 -25.82
N PRO A 1015 -35.95 -24.79 -26.45
CA PRO A 1015 -35.37 -26.01 -25.91
C PRO A 1015 -33.85 -25.83 -25.68
N GLN A 1016 -33.31 -26.29 -24.54
CA GLN A 1016 -31.88 -26.12 -24.21
C GLN A 1016 -30.96 -26.54 -25.36
N GLY A 1017 -31.25 -27.68 -25.98
CA GLY A 1017 -30.46 -28.16 -27.10
C GLY A 1017 -30.43 -27.22 -28.31
N VAL A 1018 -31.46 -26.40 -28.54
CA VAL A 1018 -31.40 -25.37 -29.60
C VAL A 1018 -30.42 -24.26 -29.19
N LEU A 1019 -30.38 -23.84 -27.92
CA LEU A 1019 -29.39 -22.87 -27.43
C LEU A 1019 -27.96 -23.40 -27.60
N ASP A 1020 -27.75 -24.68 -27.25
CA ASP A 1020 -26.45 -25.35 -27.43
C ASP A 1020 -26.05 -25.37 -28.92
N ASP A 1021 -27.01 -25.64 -29.83
CA ASP A 1021 -26.75 -25.63 -31.28
C ASP A 1021 -26.43 -24.21 -31.78
N LEU A 1022 -27.08 -23.15 -31.26
CA LEU A 1022 -26.76 -21.76 -31.62
C LEU A 1022 -25.31 -21.41 -31.25
N ILE A 1023 -24.84 -21.85 -30.08
CA ILE A 1023 -23.46 -21.64 -29.63
C ILE A 1023 -22.50 -22.45 -30.50
N ALA A 1024 -22.79 -23.74 -30.72
CA ALA A 1024 -21.93 -24.64 -31.50
C ALA A 1024 -21.76 -24.18 -32.95
N LEU A 1025 -22.83 -23.61 -33.55
CA LEU A 1025 -22.81 -23.07 -34.90
C LEU A 1025 -22.17 -21.68 -35.00
N GLY A 1026 -21.83 -21.03 -33.87
CA GLY A 1026 -21.27 -19.68 -33.86
C GLY A 1026 -22.27 -18.58 -34.23
N VAL A 1027 -23.57 -18.78 -33.93
CA VAL A 1027 -24.62 -17.84 -34.31
C VAL A 1027 -24.45 -16.50 -33.59
N SER A 1028 -24.40 -15.43 -34.38
CA SER A 1028 -24.32 -14.03 -33.90
C SER A 1028 -25.63 -13.26 -34.13
N GLU A 1029 -26.57 -13.80 -34.93
CA GLU A 1029 -27.90 -13.23 -35.11
C GLU A 1029 -29.02 -14.29 -35.04
N VAL A 1030 -30.05 -14.02 -34.24
CA VAL A 1030 -31.26 -14.85 -34.18
C VAL A 1030 -32.48 -14.07 -34.63
N VAL A 1031 -33.20 -14.58 -35.64
CA VAL A 1031 -34.42 -13.95 -36.15
C VAL A 1031 -35.65 -14.82 -35.86
N LEU A 1032 -36.59 -14.27 -35.11
CA LEU A 1032 -37.88 -14.91 -34.84
C LEU A 1032 -38.85 -14.67 -36.01
N LEU A 1033 -39.44 -15.74 -36.53
CA LEU A 1033 -40.41 -15.72 -37.61
C LEU A 1033 -41.80 -16.01 -37.06
N GLY A 1034 -42.55 -14.94 -36.80
CA GLY A 1034 -43.89 -14.97 -36.24
C GLY A 1034 -44.11 -13.97 -35.11
N GLY A 1035 -45.37 -13.60 -34.90
CA GLY A 1035 -45.77 -12.66 -33.86
C GLY A 1035 -45.72 -13.25 -32.45
N THR A 1036 -45.94 -12.41 -31.43
CA THR A 1036 -45.97 -12.82 -30.02
C THR A 1036 -46.97 -13.92 -29.66
N PRO A 1037 -48.12 -14.10 -30.34
CA PRO A 1037 -49.00 -15.25 -30.10
C PRO A 1037 -48.42 -16.60 -30.54
N SER A 1038 -47.39 -16.58 -31.40
CA SER A 1038 -46.73 -17.77 -31.94
C SER A 1038 -45.37 -18.01 -31.30
N LEU A 1039 -44.66 -16.94 -30.95
CA LEU A 1039 -43.36 -16.95 -30.26
C LEU A 1039 -43.33 -15.79 -29.26
N SER A 1040 -43.50 -16.08 -27.97
CA SER A 1040 -43.62 -15.04 -26.95
C SER A 1040 -42.31 -14.29 -26.70
N GLU A 1041 -42.35 -13.32 -25.79
CA GLU A 1041 -41.17 -12.55 -25.40
C GLU A 1041 -40.12 -13.42 -24.70
N ASN A 1042 -40.52 -14.52 -24.05
CA ASN A 1042 -39.57 -15.48 -23.47
C ASN A 1042 -38.71 -16.14 -24.54
N VAL A 1043 -39.28 -16.43 -25.72
CA VAL A 1043 -38.51 -16.94 -26.86
C VAL A 1043 -37.59 -15.86 -27.42
N PHE A 1044 -38.04 -14.60 -27.49
CA PHE A 1044 -37.18 -13.48 -27.91
C PHE A 1044 -36.03 -13.25 -26.92
N ALA A 1045 -36.24 -13.52 -25.64
CA ALA A 1045 -35.21 -13.51 -24.60
C ALA A 1045 -34.37 -14.81 -24.55
N LEU A 1046 -34.59 -15.76 -25.46
CA LEU A 1046 -33.93 -17.08 -25.50
C LEU A 1046 -34.03 -17.86 -24.18
N THR A 1047 -35.13 -17.68 -23.46
CA THR A 1047 -35.37 -18.37 -22.18
C THR A 1047 -35.43 -19.89 -22.40
N PRO A 1048 -34.61 -20.68 -21.68
CA PRO A 1048 -34.61 -22.13 -21.84
C PRO A 1048 -35.93 -22.75 -21.38
N CYS A 1049 -36.36 -23.81 -22.06
CA CYS A 1049 -37.50 -24.60 -21.62
C CYS A 1049 -37.17 -25.36 -20.32
N ALA A 1050 -38.11 -25.32 -19.37
CA ALA A 1050 -38.04 -26.07 -18.11
C ALA A 1050 -38.14 -27.59 -18.30
#